data_AF-A0A2E2HNJ5-F1
#
_entry.id   AF-A0A2E2HNJ5-F1
#
_cell.length_a   1.000
_cell.length_b   1.000
_cell.length_c   1.000
_cell.angle_alpha   90.00
_cell.angle_beta   90.00
_cell.angle_gamma   90.00
#
_symmetry.space_group_name_H-M   'P 1'
#
loop_
_entity.id
_entity.type
_entity.pdbx_description
1 polymer ?
#
loop_
_entity_poly.entity_id
_entity_poly.type
_entity_poly.pdbx_seq_one_letter_code
_entity_poly.pdbx_strand_id
1 'polypeptide(L)'
;MKKIIQFSQRIQCLVLTLSLVFSLSAADQQLELAVPFTDNAILQRETSVPVWGWDVPGSKITVLFAGQTKSTIADKNGNWMVKLDPLKASHNERSLEVRNSRGKSILLKGVLVGEVWFSSGQSNMVWTASKSMCNQLARELASAKDEVHIREININTVSALYPQKRATSDEGWKKANAAGGFSALSLSFAYELYKELDVPIGILLSAHSNTRIEAFTQREAIEAHPKLKGDRDLIHDADPLTAQGRKAFEQYYAELKAWEDVAGHAAEKGGKVPARPELPGIAGMWRGPSQFFNGKIAPVIPYGIRGAIWCQGTSNSGDGRIYVARMEALVKGWRNAWGMPEMPFYFTQMQCYGSPDPNNVGFADIRQVQHKFFQNNRKNVGMVVQSDLNSARPQGIHYFNKLHPGMRMARWALAKDYGKDIAYTGPIYSGYQVKGREVIVSFEKASLFGGLMVGNKGMAKDYREPGKFVEPARPTPNDSLNHFRLCGADKKWHAAEAKIVGDTVVVTSGKVSAPIGVQYAYSAVPENSNLYNKAGLPATPFAMIDGKYIFEEDNLEKAAALKAKYAQWTDPDYPILQVAEYYRDGVILQRGQPIRVWGHANQGVKITVTLAGKSQTVKPNNLEQWSVTFPARKASAKPITLEVKSTHGFNRTVKDILIGDVWYLTGSTQLTSEWAYDRRDKEAKLPATLPFVREYRRRTKTSSFATPRKRRFETGGGKYRTYWSSADFTKETTGVTMFAYEFARALNRPGIPQGFITMSSGQGGRNRQLASPLSWTSFQGVSDNKSPIFKARLEELFLQYPNSAVARKAAAGHVTEVKTFVQDIIKAGQQGADPATFALQAPAFPEPGQSETVARDTIPTYAYNWNVSPLTPMSVAGVIWVPSESNIGEHSKDYAAELEVYAKSLPLTYRQEKIHFLYAQPVSSLVDGITLPNIPGAKSASFDQWPKSLKDIAITLAKLAK
;
A
#
# COMPACT_ATOMS: atom_id res chain seq x y z
N MET A 1 -42.33 -75.22 2.49
CA MET A 1 -41.61 -74.18 1.73
C MET A 1 -41.72 -74.48 0.24
N LYS A 2 -42.39 -73.62 -0.53
CA LYS A 2 -41.99 -73.16 -1.88
C LYS A 2 -43.00 -72.08 -2.27
N LYS A 3 -42.53 -70.83 -2.27
CA LYS A 3 -43.34 -69.62 -2.41
C LYS A 3 -43.60 -69.29 -3.88
N ILE A 4 -44.72 -68.63 -4.07
CA ILE A 4 -45.52 -68.55 -5.27
C ILE A 4 -45.86 -67.06 -5.51
N ILE A 5 -45.75 -66.67 -6.78
CA ILE A 5 -46.68 -65.84 -7.56
C ILE A 5 -46.55 -64.28 -7.57
N GLN A 6 -46.27 -63.86 -8.82
CA GLN A 6 -46.67 -62.71 -9.67
C GLN A 6 -48.00 -61.99 -9.30
N PHE A 7 -48.34 -60.78 -9.73
CA PHE A 7 -48.66 -60.37 -11.13
C PHE A 7 -48.90 -58.83 -11.22
N SER A 8 -49.09 -58.39 -12.45
CA SER A 8 -48.98 -57.08 -13.13
C SER A 8 -49.91 -55.87 -12.83
N GLN A 9 -49.33 -54.67 -13.11
CA GLN A 9 -49.82 -53.48 -13.88
C GLN A 9 -50.73 -52.37 -13.29
N ARG A 10 -50.14 -51.15 -13.28
CA ARG A 10 -50.60 -49.77 -13.66
C ARG A 10 -51.70 -48.98 -12.88
N ILE A 11 -51.23 -47.81 -12.38
CA ILE A 11 -51.83 -46.43 -12.39
C ILE A 11 -52.73 -45.94 -11.20
N GLN A 12 -52.31 -44.76 -10.70
CA GLN A 12 -53.02 -43.66 -9.97
C GLN A 12 -53.27 -43.68 -8.44
N CYS A 13 -52.64 -42.69 -7.80
CA CYS A 13 -53.11 -41.78 -6.74
C CYS A 13 -53.80 -42.34 -5.48
N LEU A 14 -53.11 -42.24 -4.33
CA LEU A 14 -53.72 -41.64 -3.14
C LEU A 14 -52.67 -41.02 -2.20
N VAL A 15 -52.97 -39.77 -1.87
CA VAL A 15 -52.46 -38.88 -0.82
C VAL A 15 -52.01 -39.58 0.46
N LEU A 16 -50.76 -39.33 0.88
CA LEU A 16 -50.43 -39.26 2.32
C LEU A 16 -49.57 -38.00 2.55
N THR A 17 -50.26 -36.96 3.00
CA THR A 17 -49.73 -35.72 3.56
C THR A 17 -48.83 -36.06 4.76
N LEU A 18 -47.52 -36.11 4.54
CA LEU A 18 -46.54 -36.05 5.63
C LEU A 18 -46.22 -34.58 5.87
N SER A 19 -46.92 -34.00 6.84
CA SER A 19 -46.65 -32.69 7.41
C SER A 19 -45.26 -32.70 8.06
N LEU A 20 -44.21 -32.49 7.26
CA LEU A 20 -42.91 -32.08 7.81
C LEU A 20 -43.07 -30.64 8.29
N VAL A 21 -43.41 -30.51 9.57
CA VAL A 21 -43.17 -29.31 10.34
C VAL A 21 -41.67 -29.07 10.28
N PHE A 22 -41.24 -28.17 9.39
CA PHE A 22 -39.94 -27.53 9.52
C PHE A 22 -40.00 -26.70 10.80
N SER A 23 -39.69 -27.35 11.93
CA SER A 23 -39.20 -26.66 13.10
C SER A 23 -37.87 -26.04 12.68
N LEU A 24 -37.93 -24.81 12.15
CA LEU A 24 -36.79 -23.90 12.17
C LEU A 24 -36.30 -23.90 13.60
N SER A 25 -35.20 -24.61 13.88
CA SER A 25 -34.46 -24.37 15.10
C SER A 25 -34.05 -22.90 14.99
N ALA A 26 -34.69 -22.06 15.80
CA ALA A 26 -34.16 -20.75 16.07
C ALA A 26 -32.73 -21.02 16.55
N ALA A 27 -31.75 -20.71 15.71
CA ALA A 27 -30.35 -20.77 16.09
C ALA A 27 -30.23 -20.04 17.43
N ASP A 28 -29.61 -20.69 18.42
CA ASP A 28 -29.56 -20.25 19.81
C ASP A 28 -28.70 -18.98 19.89
N GLN A 29 -29.30 -17.83 19.54
CA GLN A 29 -28.64 -16.54 19.53
C GLN A 29 -28.25 -16.22 20.97
N GLN A 30 -26.95 -16.23 21.25
CA GLN A 30 -26.43 -15.97 22.58
C GLN A 30 -26.61 -14.49 22.94
N LEU A 31 -26.76 -14.21 24.23
CA LEU A 31 -26.65 -12.85 24.74
C LEU A 31 -25.26 -12.31 24.40
N GLU A 32 -25.21 -11.21 23.66
CA GLU A 32 -24.00 -10.53 23.19
C GLU A 32 -24.06 -9.04 23.52
N LEU A 33 -22.89 -8.41 23.69
CA LEU A 33 -22.75 -6.95 23.80
C LEU A 33 -22.00 -6.38 22.59
N ALA A 34 -22.26 -5.12 22.28
CA ALA A 34 -21.49 -4.41 21.27
C ALA A 34 -19.99 -4.28 21.64
N VAL A 35 -19.14 -4.16 20.62
CA VAL A 35 -17.67 -4.24 20.76
C VAL A 35 -17.04 -3.32 21.82
N PRO A 36 -17.56 -2.10 22.12
CA PRO A 36 -16.96 -1.27 23.16
C PRO A 36 -17.19 -1.79 24.60
N PHE A 37 -18.07 -2.77 24.81
CA PHE A 37 -18.40 -3.30 26.13
C PHE A 37 -17.55 -4.53 26.45
N THR A 38 -16.30 -4.29 26.82
CA THR A 38 -15.40 -5.30 27.39
C THR A 38 -15.06 -4.95 28.84
N ASP A 39 -14.33 -5.83 29.52
CA ASP A 39 -13.67 -5.47 30.77
C ASP A 39 -12.85 -4.18 30.62
N ASN A 40 -12.73 -3.44 31.71
CA ASN A 40 -12.04 -2.16 31.83
C ASN A 40 -12.65 -1.00 31.01
N ALA A 41 -13.86 -1.12 30.49
CA ALA A 41 -14.51 -0.02 29.78
C ALA A 41 -14.64 1.26 30.64
N ILE A 42 -14.68 2.42 29.97
CA ILE A 42 -15.01 3.70 30.60
C ILE A 42 -16.32 4.19 29.99
N LEU A 43 -17.34 4.40 30.83
CA LEU A 43 -18.62 4.96 30.41
C LEU A 43 -18.62 6.49 30.54
N GLN A 44 -19.21 7.18 29.56
CA GLN A 44 -19.30 8.64 29.54
C GLN A 44 -20.16 9.17 30.70
N ARG A 45 -19.64 10.16 31.42
CA ARG A 45 -20.37 10.89 32.49
C ARG A 45 -21.34 11.95 31.93
N GLU A 46 -22.26 12.39 32.79
CA GLU A 46 -23.13 13.58 32.59
C GLU A 46 -24.07 13.54 31.37
N THR A 47 -24.14 12.41 30.67
CA THR A 47 -25.08 12.17 29.59
C THR A 47 -25.72 10.81 29.76
N SER A 48 -26.83 10.59 29.06
CA SER A 48 -27.44 9.26 29.00
C SER A 48 -26.49 8.27 28.33
N VAL A 49 -26.24 7.13 28.95
CA VAL A 49 -25.30 6.12 28.45
C VAL A 49 -26.06 4.97 27.82
N PRO A 50 -26.02 4.82 26.48
CA PRO A 50 -26.59 3.65 25.84
C PRO A 50 -25.72 2.42 26.12
N VAL A 51 -26.37 1.33 26.52
CA VAL A 51 -25.79 -0.01 26.60
C VAL A 51 -26.63 -0.90 25.70
N TRP A 52 -26.01 -1.56 24.73
CA TRP A 52 -26.72 -2.31 23.70
C TRP A 52 -25.97 -3.57 23.29
N GLY A 53 -26.71 -4.45 22.62
CA GLY A 53 -26.19 -5.72 22.14
C GLY A 53 -27.25 -6.51 21.39
N TRP A 54 -27.06 -7.81 21.37
CA TRP A 54 -27.95 -8.74 20.68
C TRP A 54 -28.37 -9.88 21.58
N ASP A 55 -29.58 -10.39 21.38
CA ASP A 55 -30.11 -11.57 22.02
C ASP A 55 -31.25 -12.14 21.17
N VAL A 56 -31.82 -13.29 21.54
CA VAL A 56 -33.02 -13.83 20.88
C VAL A 56 -34.16 -12.79 20.90
N PRO A 57 -34.87 -12.56 19.77
CA PRO A 57 -36.03 -11.67 19.70
C PRO A 57 -37.06 -11.92 20.82
N GLY A 58 -37.58 -10.85 21.41
CA GLY A 58 -38.56 -10.90 22.50
C GLY A 58 -37.96 -11.19 23.90
N SER A 59 -36.66 -11.49 24.00
CA SER A 59 -35.99 -11.67 25.30
C SER A 59 -35.97 -10.37 26.09
N LYS A 60 -36.33 -10.42 27.38
CA LYS A 60 -36.19 -9.28 28.30
C LYS A 60 -34.75 -9.21 28.78
N ILE A 61 -34.12 -8.05 28.57
CA ILE A 61 -32.75 -7.77 28.98
C ILE A 61 -32.77 -6.80 30.14
N THR A 62 -31.93 -7.04 31.16
CA THR A 62 -31.77 -6.19 32.33
C THR A 62 -30.30 -5.85 32.50
N VAL A 63 -29.98 -4.56 32.61
CA VAL A 63 -28.64 -4.04 32.86
C VAL A 63 -28.58 -3.45 34.27
N LEU A 64 -27.57 -3.85 35.03
CA LEU A 64 -27.27 -3.36 36.37
C LEU A 64 -25.91 -2.67 36.36
N PHE A 65 -25.87 -1.40 36.71
CA PHE A 65 -24.62 -0.65 36.85
C PHE A 65 -24.79 0.56 37.75
N ALA A 66 -23.83 0.82 38.65
CA ALA A 66 -23.79 2.01 39.49
C ALA A 66 -25.10 2.28 40.29
N GLY A 67 -25.74 1.22 40.78
CA GLY A 67 -27.02 1.29 41.51
C GLY A 67 -28.26 1.46 40.63
N GLN A 68 -28.11 1.58 39.31
CA GLN A 68 -29.22 1.60 38.37
C GLN A 68 -29.57 0.18 37.91
N THR A 69 -30.86 -0.09 37.76
CA THR A 69 -31.40 -1.27 37.09
C THR A 69 -32.32 -0.81 35.98
N LYS A 70 -31.97 -1.10 34.73
CA LYS A 70 -32.77 -0.74 33.54
C LYS A 70 -33.09 -2.00 32.74
N SER A 71 -34.28 -2.10 32.18
CA SER A 71 -34.67 -3.23 31.33
C SER A 71 -35.23 -2.80 29.99
N THR A 72 -35.10 -3.66 29.00
CA THR A 72 -35.66 -3.52 27.65
C THR A 72 -36.04 -4.88 27.09
N ILE A 73 -36.59 -4.93 25.87
CA ILE A 73 -36.90 -6.16 25.14
C ILE A 73 -36.12 -6.15 23.84
N ALA A 74 -35.51 -7.29 23.48
CA ALA A 74 -34.87 -7.46 22.18
C ALA A 74 -35.91 -7.40 21.06
N ASP A 75 -35.64 -6.57 20.05
CA ASP A 75 -36.53 -6.35 18.91
C ASP A 75 -36.66 -7.61 18.02
N LYS A 76 -37.46 -7.52 16.95
CA LYS A 76 -37.66 -8.61 15.98
C LYS A 76 -36.37 -9.11 15.30
N ASN A 77 -35.32 -8.27 15.30
CA ASN A 77 -34.01 -8.56 14.73
C ASN A 77 -32.99 -8.93 15.83
N GLY A 78 -33.45 -9.09 17.09
CA GLY A 78 -32.62 -9.43 18.24
C GLY A 78 -31.81 -8.28 18.81
N ASN A 79 -31.95 -7.04 18.33
CA ASN A 79 -31.22 -5.90 18.89
C ASN A 79 -31.91 -5.43 20.17
N TRP A 80 -31.14 -5.06 21.18
CA TRP A 80 -31.67 -4.44 22.39
C TRP A 80 -30.78 -3.28 22.80
N MET A 81 -31.38 -2.26 23.43
CA MET A 81 -30.66 -1.14 24.03
C MET A 81 -31.39 -0.66 25.28
N VAL A 82 -30.63 -0.40 26.34
CA VAL A 82 -31.06 0.39 27.49
C VAL A 82 -30.29 1.70 27.50
N LYS A 83 -30.85 2.70 28.16
CA LYS A 83 -30.18 3.97 28.45
C LYS A 83 -30.07 4.12 29.96
N LEU A 84 -28.84 4.13 30.47
CA LEU A 84 -28.57 4.51 31.84
C LEU A 84 -28.77 6.02 31.99
N ASP A 85 -29.27 6.44 33.15
CA ASP A 85 -29.37 7.85 33.51
C ASP A 85 -27.95 8.43 33.68
N PRO A 86 -27.78 9.76 33.54
CA PRO A 86 -26.47 10.40 33.66
C PRO A 86 -25.66 9.94 34.87
N LEU A 87 -24.45 9.44 34.61
CA LEU A 87 -23.56 8.90 35.63
C LEU A 87 -22.60 9.98 36.15
N LYS A 88 -22.26 9.90 37.44
CA LYS A 88 -21.20 10.72 38.05
C LYS A 88 -19.84 10.07 37.84
N ALA A 89 -18.81 10.87 37.56
CA ALA A 89 -17.43 10.40 37.45
C ALA A 89 -17.01 9.61 38.71
N SER A 90 -16.22 8.55 38.52
CA SER A 90 -15.77 7.69 39.61
C SER A 90 -14.49 6.97 39.23
N HIS A 91 -13.48 7.07 40.09
CA HIS A 91 -12.25 6.29 40.01
C HIS A 91 -12.42 4.85 40.54
N ASN A 92 -13.51 4.58 41.27
CA ASN A 92 -13.80 3.24 41.76
C ASN A 92 -14.30 2.37 40.61
N GLU A 93 -13.57 1.28 40.36
CA GLU A 93 -13.98 0.21 39.47
C GLU A 93 -15.29 -0.45 39.94
N ARG A 94 -16.18 -0.74 38.99
CA ARG A 94 -17.47 -1.38 39.24
C ARG A 94 -17.70 -2.50 38.23
N SER A 95 -18.57 -3.43 38.59
CA SER A 95 -19.06 -4.42 37.65
C SER A 95 -20.30 -3.91 36.92
N LEU A 96 -20.33 -4.08 35.59
CA LEU A 96 -21.54 -3.92 34.79
C LEU A 96 -22.08 -5.31 34.48
N GLU A 97 -23.32 -5.56 34.86
CA GLU A 97 -23.97 -6.85 34.63
C GLU A 97 -25.13 -6.72 33.65
N VAL A 98 -25.18 -7.61 32.67
CA VAL A 98 -26.28 -7.72 31.70
C VAL A 98 -26.86 -9.13 31.79
N ARG A 99 -28.14 -9.23 32.13
CA ARG A 99 -28.88 -10.50 32.25
C ARG A 99 -30.00 -10.56 31.23
N ASN A 100 -30.30 -11.76 30.73
CA ASN A 100 -31.52 -11.99 29.97
C ASN A 100 -32.53 -12.87 30.73
N SER A 101 -33.79 -12.86 30.29
CA SER A 101 -34.86 -13.68 30.89
C SER A 101 -34.69 -15.18 30.69
N ARG A 102 -33.68 -15.62 29.91
CA ARG A 102 -33.33 -17.03 29.69
C ARG A 102 -32.23 -17.53 30.63
N GLY A 103 -31.82 -16.71 31.61
CA GLY A 103 -30.84 -17.09 32.63
C GLY A 103 -29.37 -16.97 32.20
N LYS A 104 -29.07 -16.33 31.06
CA LYS A 104 -27.69 -15.96 30.67
C LYS A 104 -27.33 -14.60 31.27
N SER A 105 -26.08 -14.45 31.70
CA SER A 105 -25.52 -13.21 32.23
C SER A 105 -24.13 -12.94 31.65
N ILE A 106 -23.82 -11.68 31.38
CA ILE A 106 -22.49 -11.16 31.08
C ILE A 106 -22.11 -10.20 32.21
N LEU A 107 -20.95 -10.42 32.81
CA LEU A 107 -20.40 -9.56 33.85
C LEU A 107 -19.09 -8.94 33.35
N LEU A 108 -19.11 -7.64 33.11
CA LEU A 108 -17.91 -6.87 32.78
C LEU A 108 -17.31 -6.30 34.05
N LYS A 109 -16.00 -6.49 34.25
CA LYS A 109 -15.25 -6.05 35.42
C LYS A 109 -14.44 -4.80 35.13
N GLY A 110 -14.07 -4.09 36.18
CA GLY A 110 -13.19 -2.93 36.07
C GLY A 110 -13.83 -1.71 35.42
N VAL A 111 -15.16 -1.63 35.26
CA VAL A 111 -15.79 -0.53 34.51
C VAL A 111 -15.72 0.78 35.32
N LEU A 112 -15.29 1.85 34.68
CA LEU A 112 -15.19 3.20 35.26
C LEU A 112 -16.22 4.15 34.63
N VAL A 113 -16.40 5.33 35.26
CA VAL A 113 -17.20 6.43 34.71
C VAL A 113 -16.32 7.68 34.62
N GLY A 114 -16.25 8.27 33.43
CA GLY A 114 -15.37 9.40 33.15
C GLY A 114 -15.68 10.08 31.82
N GLU A 115 -14.65 10.62 31.17
CA GLU A 115 -14.75 11.21 29.83
C GLU A 115 -14.32 10.20 28.77
N VAL A 116 -15.07 10.10 27.69
CA VAL A 116 -14.79 9.22 26.55
C VAL A 116 -14.69 10.07 25.30
N TRP A 117 -13.59 9.93 24.57
CA TRP A 117 -13.37 10.62 23.30
C TRP A 117 -13.21 9.62 22.15
N PHE A 118 -13.87 9.91 21.03
CA PHE A 118 -13.68 9.17 19.80
C PHE A 118 -12.40 9.65 19.11
N SER A 119 -11.52 8.73 18.72
CA SER A 119 -10.25 9.06 18.06
C SER A 119 -10.15 8.34 16.73
N SER A 120 -9.86 9.07 15.65
CA SER A 120 -9.79 8.49 14.31
C SER A 120 -8.80 9.20 13.39
N GLY A 121 -8.51 8.58 12.25
CA GLY A 121 -7.58 9.09 11.26
C GLY A 121 -6.72 8.00 10.65
N GLN A 122 -5.53 8.39 10.19
CA GLN A 122 -4.63 7.48 9.48
C GLN A 122 -3.34 7.18 10.26
N SER A 123 -2.27 6.84 9.55
CA SER A 123 -0.97 6.40 10.08
C SER A 123 -0.41 7.19 11.27
N ASN A 124 -0.55 8.53 11.30
CA ASN A 124 -0.08 9.33 12.44
C ASN A 124 -1.00 9.20 13.68
N MET A 125 -2.29 8.89 13.50
CA MET A 125 -3.19 8.53 14.60
C MET A 125 -2.96 7.10 15.08
N VAL A 126 -2.62 6.16 14.19
CA VAL A 126 -2.30 4.76 14.56
C VAL A 126 -0.94 4.63 15.26
N TRP A 127 -0.07 5.62 15.11
CA TRP A 127 1.32 5.52 15.57
C TRP A 127 1.42 5.39 17.09
N THR A 128 2.17 4.39 17.56
CA THR A 128 2.19 4.05 18.99
C THR A 128 3.07 5.01 19.81
N ALA A 129 2.69 5.21 21.08
CA ALA A 129 3.41 6.07 22.02
C ALA A 129 4.88 5.66 22.19
N SER A 130 5.16 4.36 22.31
CA SER A 130 6.52 3.78 22.43
C SER A 130 7.47 4.13 21.27
N LYS A 131 6.93 4.43 20.09
CA LYS A 131 7.69 4.78 18.88
C LYS A 131 7.66 6.28 18.57
N SER A 132 7.38 7.11 19.57
CA SER A 132 7.22 8.56 19.44
C SER A 132 7.85 9.31 20.62
N MET A 133 7.75 10.63 20.62
CA MET A 133 8.13 11.47 21.76
C MET A 133 7.30 11.17 23.04
N CYS A 134 6.14 10.51 22.92
CA CYS A 134 5.34 10.06 24.05
C CYS A 134 5.92 8.82 24.78
N ASN A 135 7.05 8.28 24.32
CA ASN A 135 7.65 7.06 24.93
C ASN A 135 8.03 7.26 26.39
N GLN A 136 8.48 8.46 26.79
CA GLN A 136 8.78 8.75 28.20
C GLN A 136 7.50 8.73 29.04
N LEU A 137 6.49 9.51 28.63
CA LEU A 137 5.17 9.51 29.28
C LEU A 137 4.59 8.09 29.39
N ALA A 138 4.66 7.30 28.33
CA ALA A 138 4.16 5.93 28.34
C ALA A 138 4.90 5.03 29.36
N ARG A 139 6.21 5.23 29.55
CA ARG A 139 6.98 4.50 30.56
C ARG A 139 6.64 4.95 31.97
N GLU A 140 6.49 6.25 32.19
CA GLU A 140 6.10 6.82 33.48
C GLU A 140 4.74 6.25 33.91
N LEU A 141 3.75 6.26 33.01
CA LEU A 141 2.43 5.66 33.24
C LEU A 141 2.50 4.14 33.47
N ALA A 142 3.38 3.44 32.74
CA ALA A 142 3.57 2.00 32.92
C ALA A 142 4.25 1.61 34.24
N SER A 143 5.04 2.51 34.81
CA SER A 143 5.76 2.32 36.08
C SER A 143 5.10 2.98 37.29
N ALA A 144 3.96 3.64 37.10
CA ALA A 144 3.26 4.32 38.18
C ALA A 144 2.84 3.33 39.28
N LYS A 145 3.02 3.73 40.54
CA LYS A 145 2.62 2.90 41.70
C LYS A 145 1.10 2.79 41.81
N ASP A 146 0.41 3.89 41.55
CA ASP A 146 -1.04 3.98 41.54
C ASP A 146 -1.57 3.96 40.09
N GLU A 147 -2.76 3.40 39.88
CA GLU A 147 -3.37 3.36 38.55
C GLU A 147 -3.71 4.78 38.07
N VAL A 148 -3.10 5.19 36.95
CA VAL A 148 -3.59 6.33 36.18
C VAL A 148 -4.75 5.85 35.31
N HIS A 149 -5.96 6.35 35.59
CA HIS A 149 -7.22 5.91 34.97
C HIS A 149 -7.40 6.38 33.51
N ILE A 150 -6.41 6.13 32.65
CA ILE A 150 -6.46 6.34 31.21
C ILE A 150 -6.58 4.98 30.52
N ARG A 151 -7.54 4.85 29.62
CA ARG A 151 -7.79 3.60 28.90
C ARG A 151 -8.03 3.83 27.41
N GLU A 152 -7.58 2.90 26.58
CA GLU A 152 -7.81 2.93 25.14
C GLU A 152 -8.29 1.57 24.65
N ILE A 153 -9.33 1.58 23.81
CA ILE A 153 -9.75 0.44 23.00
C ILE A 153 -9.49 0.75 21.53
N ASN A 154 -8.94 -0.22 20.80
CA ASN A 154 -8.76 -0.13 19.35
C ASN A 154 -9.73 -1.07 18.64
N ILE A 155 -10.58 -0.52 17.79
CA ILE A 155 -11.50 -1.33 16.97
C ILE A 155 -10.74 -1.92 15.80
N ASN A 156 -10.90 -3.21 15.52
CA ASN A 156 -10.23 -3.86 14.40
C ASN A 156 -10.76 -3.36 13.06
N THR A 157 -9.88 -3.24 12.07
CA THR A 157 -10.27 -2.72 10.75
C THR A 157 -11.07 -3.77 9.98
N VAL A 158 -12.32 -3.42 9.69
CA VAL A 158 -13.19 -4.13 8.75
C VAL A 158 -13.63 -3.13 7.67
N SER A 159 -13.55 -3.55 6.41
CA SER A 159 -14.11 -2.81 5.28
C SER A 159 -15.47 -3.40 4.94
N ALA A 160 -16.48 -2.57 4.75
CA ALA A 160 -17.84 -3.04 4.46
C ALA A 160 -18.58 -2.10 3.50
N LEU A 161 -19.27 -2.68 2.51
CA LEU A 161 -20.11 -1.94 1.57
C LEU A 161 -21.33 -1.29 2.25
N TYR A 162 -21.84 -1.91 3.32
CA TYR A 162 -23.00 -1.44 4.09
C TYR A 162 -22.67 -1.30 5.58
N PRO A 163 -23.32 -0.38 6.32
CA PRO A 163 -23.09 -0.20 7.76
C PRO A 163 -23.25 -1.51 8.53
N GLN A 164 -22.22 -1.87 9.30
CA GLN A 164 -22.21 -3.08 10.11
C GLN A 164 -22.59 -2.76 11.55
N LYS A 165 -23.20 -3.73 12.22
CA LYS A 165 -23.57 -3.67 13.64
C LYS A 165 -22.52 -4.28 14.56
N ARG A 166 -21.72 -5.22 14.03
CA ARG A 166 -20.70 -5.96 14.77
C ARG A 166 -19.30 -5.60 14.28
N ALA A 167 -18.36 -5.59 15.20
CA ALA A 167 -16.93 -5.49 14.96
C ALA A 167 -16.17 -6.23 16.06
N THR A 168 -14.86 -6.32 15.94
CA THR A 168 -13.99 -6.95 16.94
C THR A 168 -12.96 -5.96 17.48
N SER A 169 -12.40 -6.29 18.64
CA SER A 169 -11.23 -5.64 19.23
C SER A 169 -10.39 -6.76 19.83
N ASP A 170 -9.14 -6.91 19.37
CA ASP A 170 -8.30 -8.04 19.76
C ASP A 170 -7.99 -8.07 21.28
N GLU A 171 -7.94 -6.90 21.92
CA GLU A 171 -7.49 -6.76 23.32
C GLU A 171 -8.48 -5.99 24.21
N GLY A 172 -9.64 -5.58 23.70
CA GLY A 172 -10.61 -4.78 24.45
C GLY A 172 -10.03 -3.45 24.94
N TRP A 173 -10.54 -2.93 26.06
CA TRP A 173 -9.99 -1.74 26.74
C TRP A 173 -8.70 -2.07 27.50
N LYS A 174 -7.61 -1.40 27.12
CA LYS A 174 -6.32 -1.52 27.77
C LYS A 174 -6.11 -0.41 28.81
N LYS A 175 -5.48 -0.75 29.94
CA LYS A 175 -5.10 0.19 31.02
C LYS A 175 -3.81 0.95 30.70
N ALA A 176 -3.55 2.04 31.43
CA ALA A 176 -2.37 2.89 31.25
C ALA A 176 -1.02 2.15 31.44
N ASN A 177 -1.01 0.99 32.11
CA ASN A 177 0.18 0.15 32.18
C ASN A 177 0.65 -0.39 30.81
N ALA A 178 -0.25 -0.42 29.82
CA ALA A 178 0.02 -0.76 28.42
C ALA A 178 0.12 0.48 27.51
N ALA A 179 0.29 1.69 28.07
CA ALA A 179 0.31 2.97 27.33
C ALA A 179 1.33 3.01 26.19
N GLY A 180 2.40 2.21 26.24
CA GLY A 180 3.37 2.08 25.14
C GLY A 180 2.74 1.62 23.81
N GLY A 181 1.62 0.90 23.87
CA GLY A 181 0.85 0.44 22.72
C GLY A 181 -0.28 1.38 22.28
N PHE A 182 -0.57 2.44 23.03
CA PHE A 182 -1.66 3.37 22.70
C PHE A 182 -1.29 4.26 21.51
N SER A 183 -2.29 4.83 20.84
CA SER A 183 -2.07 5.97 19.93
C SER A 183 -1.32 7.08 20.66
N ALA A 184 -0.20 7.53 20.11
CA ALA A 184 0.62 8.56 20.73
C ALA A 184 -0.10 9.91 20.88
N LEU A 185 -0.91 10.27 19.88
CA LEU A 185 -1.73 11.50 19.90
C LEU A 185 -2.84 11.38 20.92
N SER A 186 -3.55 10.24 20.94
CA SER A 186 -4.63 9.98 21.90
C SER A 186 -4.12 9.93 23.34
N LEU A 187 -2.99 9.26 23.59
CA LEU A 187 -2.39 9.17 24.92
C LEU A 187 -2.02 10.55 25.45
N SER A 188 -1.37 11.38 24.62
CA SER A 188 -1.01 12.74 25.03
C SER A 188 -2.24 13.61 25.28
N PHE A 189 -3.26 13.49 24.44
CA PHE A 189 -4.54 14.18 24.65
C PHE A 189 -5.20 13.75 25.96
N ALA A 190 -5.32 12.44 26.19
CA ALA A 190 -5.96 11.87 27.37
C ALA A 190 -5.22 12.22 28.66
N TYR A 191 -3.89 12.21 28.64
CA TYR A 191 -3.09 12.54 29.81
C TYR A 191 -3.24 14.00 30.25
N GLU A 192 -3.28 14.93 29.30
CA GLU A 192 -3.52 16.35 29.63
C GLU A 192 -4.93 16.57 30.18
N LEU A 193 -5.95 15.90 29.65
CA LEU A 193 -7.30 15.96 30.23
C LEU A 193 -7.35 15.34 31.63
N TYR A 194 -6.73 14.17 31.83
CA TYR A 194 -6.69 13.49 33.12
C TYR A 194 -6.09 14.39 34.20
N LYS A 195 -4.94 15.03 33.91
CA LYS A 195 -4.25 15.94 34.82
C LYS A 195 -5.10 17.15 35.25
N GLU A 196 -5.90 17.70 34.32
CA GLU A 196 -6.63 18.96 34.53
C GLU A 196 -8.07 18.77 35.04
N LEU A 197 -8.65 17.59 34.80
CA LEU A 197 -10.04 17.25 35.16
C LEU A 197 -10.13 16.30 36.35
N ASP A 198 -9.08 15.53 36.64
CA ASP A 198 -9.04 14.49 37.67
C ASP A 198 -10.20 13.46 37.56
N VAL A 199 -10.46 13.00 36.34
CA VAL A 199 -11.46 11.97 36.04
C VAL A 199 -10.89 10.91 35.11
N PRO A 200 -11.40 9.66 35.13
CA PRO A 200 -11.00 8.64 34.17
C PRO A 200 -11.19 9.11 32.71
N ILE A 201 -10.23 8.82 31.83
CA ILE A 201 -10.28 9.19 30.42
C ILE A 201 -10.20 7.95 29.53
N GLY A 202 -11.25 7.73 28.75
CA GLY A 202 -11.36 6.66 27.76
C GLY A 202 -11.16 7.18 26.34
N ILE A 203 -10.39 6.44 25.53
CA ILE A 203 -10.25 6.66 24.10
C ILE A 203 -10.85 5.49 23.33
N LEU A 204 -11.83 5.79 22.49
CA LEU A 204 -12.39 4.87 21.50
C LEU A 204 -11.66 5.09 20.17
N LEU A 205 -10.61 4.30 19.91
CA LEU A 205 -9.75 4.45 18.74
C LEU A 205 -10.31 3.66 17.54
N SER A 206 -10.58 4.37 16.45
CA SER A 206 -10.96 3.82 15.15
C SER A 206 -10.15 4.48 14.03
N ALA A 207 -8.88 4.09 13.88
CA ALA A 207 -7.97 4.64 12.88
C ALA A 207 -7.37 3.54 11.98
N HIS A 208 -6.93 3.91 10.78
CA HIS A 208 -6.25 2.97 9.88
C HIS A 208 -5.30 3.64 8.88
N SER A 209 -4.09 3.07 8.73
CA SER A 209 -3.02 3.63 7.89
C SER A 209 -3.35 3.64 6.39
N ASN A 210 -2.81 4.63 5.69
CA ASN A 210 -2.96 4.85 4.24
C ASN A 210 -4.43 4.87 3.78
N THR A 211 -5.24 5.68 4.46
CA THR A 211 -6.69 5.76 4.22
C THR A 211 -7.09 7.20 3.94
N ARG A 212 -7.88 7.38 2.88
CA ARG A 212 -8.43 8.67 2.47
C ARG A 212 -9.68 9.00 3.30
N ILE A 213 -9.96 10.29 3.49
CA ILE A 213 -11.03 10.79 4.38
C ILE A 213 -12.43 10.26 4.03
N GLU A 214 -12.73 10.10 2.74
CA GLU A 214 -14.02 9.62 2.25
C GLU A 214 -14.37 8.23 2.80
N ALA A 215 -13.40 7.36 3.08
CA ALA A 215 -13.65 6.03 3.63
C ALA A 215 -14.19 6.06 5.07
N PHE A 216 -13.88 7.11 5.85
CA PHE A 216 -14.36 7.29 7.23
C PHE A 216 -15.66 8.10 7.30
N THR A 217 -16.19 8.54 6.17
CA THR A 217 -17.33 9.45 6.09
C THR A 217 -18.62 8.67 5.91
N GLN A 218 -19.66 9.03 6.67
CA GLN A 218 -21.00 8.46 6.51
C GLN A 218 -21.53 8.67 5.08
N ARG A 219 -22.13 7.62 4.50
CA ARG A 219 -22.69 7.63 3.13
C ARG A 219 -23.63 8.80 2.90
N GLU A 220 -24.62 8.98 3.77
CA GLU A 220 -25.65 10.01 3.63
C GLU A 220 -25.05 11.43 3.60
N ALA A 221 -23.94 11.65 4.31
CA ALA A 221 -23.26 12.94 4.32
C ALA A 221 -22.50 13.21 3.01
N ILE A 222 -21.96 12.16 2.37
CA ILE A 222 -21.35 12.26 1.02
C ILE A 222 -22.43 12.56 -0.01
N GLU A 223 -23.52 11.78 0.00
CA GLU A 223 -24.63 11.92 -0.94
C GLU A 223 -25.31 13.31 -0.88
N ALA A 224 -25.42 13.86 0.34
CA ALA A 224 -26.00 15.19 0.56
C ALA A 224 -25.06 16.35 0.22
N HIS A 225 -23.76 16.11 -0.02
CA HIS A 225 -22.79 17.18 -0.25
C HIS A 225 -22.65 17.51 -1.75
N PRO A 226 -22.98 18.74 -2.21
CA PRO A 226 -23.08 19.05 -3.65
C PRO A 226 -21.76 18.93 -4.42
N LYS A 227 -20.62 19.09 -3.73
CA LYS A 227 -19.28 18.99 -4.33
C LYS A 227 -18.70 17.56 -4.38
N LEU A 228 -19.39 16.56 -3.81
CA LEU A 228 -18.88 15.19 -3.70
C LEU A 228 -19.55 14.23 -4.69
N LYS A 229 -19.97 14.73 -5.86
CA LYS A 229 -20.58 13.92 -6.92
C LYS A 229 -19.74 12.68 -7.28
N GLY A 230 -18.42 12.82 -7.42
CA GLY A 230 -17.55 11.70 -7.74
C GLY A 230 -17.56 10.58 -6.68
N ASP A 231 -17.48 10.95 -5.40
CA ASP A 231 -17.53 10.00 -4.29
C ASP A 231 -18.92 9.33 -4.20
N ARG A 232 -19.99 10.10 -4.40
CA ARG A 232 -21.38 9.61 -4.47
C ARG A 232 -21.58 8.62 -5.61
N ASP A 233 -21.13 8.96 -6.81
CA ASP A 233 -21.33 8.13 -7.99
C ASP A 233 -20.61 6.78 -7.82
N LEU A 234 -19.41 6.75 -7.21
CA LEU A 234 -18.71 5.50 -6.85
C LEU A 234 -19.50 4.64 -5.85
N ILE A 235 -20.20 5.24 -4.89
CA ILE A 235 -21.07 4.51 -3.96
C ILE A 235 -22.27 3.93 -4.72
N HIS A 236 -22.90 4.73 -5.58
CA HIS A 236 -24.11 4.34 -6.32
C HIS A 236 -23.82 3.27 -7.37
N ASP A 237 -22.67 3.32 -8.05
CA ASP A 237 -22.23 2.28 -8.99
C ASP A 237 -22.08 0.91 -8.30
N ALA A 238 -21.69 0.89 -7.02
CA ALA A 238 -21.52 -0.33 -6.25
C ALA A 238 -22.80 -0.84 -5.56
N ASP A 239 -23.87 -0.06 -5.56
CA ASP A 239 -25.10 -0.36 -4.81
C ASP A 239 -26.23 -0.84 -5.75
N PRO A 240 -26.49 -2.17 -5.82
CA PRO A 240 -27.53 -2.74 -6.68
C PRO A 240 -28.97 -2.38 -6.26
N LEU A 241 -29.16 -1.76 -5.09
CA LEU A 241 -30.46 -1.19 -4.72
C LEU A 241 -30.79 0.05 -5.55
N THR A 242 -29.79 0.73 -6.09
CA THR A 242 -29.97 1.89 -6.98
C THR A 242 -30.11 1.47 -8.45
N ALA A 243 -30.78 2.29 -9.25
CA ALA A 243 -30.86 2.06 -10.70
C ALA A 243 -29.49 2.18 -11.38
N GLN A 244 -28.64 3.08 -10.88
CA GLN A 244 -27.27 3.27 -11.36
C GLN A 244 -26.42 2.02 -11.12
N GLY A 245 -26.43 1.47 -9.91
CA GLY A 245 -25.67 0.26 -9.58
C GLY A 245 -26.10 -0.95 -10.39
N ARG A 246 -27.42 -1.16 -10.58
CA ARG A 246 -27.90 -2.26 -11.47
C ARG A 246 -27.33 -2.15 -12.87
N LYS A 247 -27.38 -0.95 -13.47
CA LYS A 247 -26.79 -0.69 -14.79
C LYS A 247 -25.28 -0.89 -14.80
N ALA A 248 -24.57 -0.47 -13.75
CA ALA A 248 -23.12 -0.61 -13.65
C ALA A 248 -22.70 -2.08 -13.57
N PHE A 249 -23.42 -2.93 -12.82
CA PHE A 249 -23.17 -4.37 -12.80
C PHE A 249 -23.47 -5.05 -14.13
N GLU A 250 -24.55 -4.66 -14.83
CA GLU A 250 -24.85 -5.15 -16.18
C GLU A 250 -23.73 -4.81 -17.17
N GLN A 251 -23.23 -3.58 -17.11
CA GLN A 251 -22.09 -3.13 -17.91
C GLN A 251 -20.83 -3.93 -17.57
N TYR A 252 -20.52 -4.14 -16.29
CA TYR A 252 -19.39 -4.95 -15.84
C TYR A 252 -19.42 -6.37 -16.44
N TYR A 253 -20.58 -7.04 -16.47
CA TYR A 253 -20.68 -8.37 -17.05
C TYR A 253 -20.40 -8.37 -18.57
N ALA A 254 -20.88 -7.36 -19.29
CA ALA A 254 -20.65 -7.23 -20.72
C ALA A 254 -19.18 -6.91 -21.03
N GLU A 255 -18.57 -6.00 -20.28
CA GLU A 255 -17.17 -5.60 -20.42
C GLU A 255 -16.22 -6.74 -20.08
N LEU A 256 -16.50 -7.51 -19.02
CA LEU A 256 -15.66 -8.65 -18.62
C LEU A 256 -15.62 -9.70 -19.74
N LYS A 257 -16.78 -10.01 -20.34
CA LYS A 257 -16.88 -10.93 -21.47
C LYS A 257 -16.11 -10.41 -22.69
N ALA A 258 -16.25 -9.13 -23.04
CA ALA A 258 -15.51 -8.52 -24.14
C ALA A 258 -13.99 -8.51 -23.89
N TRP A 259 -13.59 -8.30 -22.63
CA TRP A 259 -12.19 -8.33 -22.21
C TRP A 259 -11.57 -9.72 -22.38
N GLU A 260 -12.28 -10.80 -22.00
CA GLU A 260 -11.76 -12.18 -22.11
C GLU A 260 -11.27 -12.51 -23.53
N ASP A 261 -12.04 -12.12 -24.55
CA ASP A 261 -11.71 -12.39 -25.95
C ASP A 261 -10.46 -11.61 -26.38
N VAL A 262 -10.36 -10.31 -26.07
CA VAL A 262 -9.21 -9.49 -26.45
C VAL A 262 -7.95 -9.87 -25.66
N ALA A 263 -8.12 -10.09 -24.36
CA ALA A 263 -7.03 -10.38 -23.42
C ALA A 263 -6.40 -11.75 -23.66
N GLY A 264 -7.21 -12.77 -23.96
CA GLY A 264 -6.74 -14.11 -24.28
C GLY A 264 -5.80 -14.14 -25.49
N HIS A 265 -6.23 -13.54 -26.60
CA HIS A 265 -5.42 -13.44 -27.82
C HIS A 265 -4.11 -12.66 -27.58
N ALA A 266 -4.15 -11.61 -26.75
CA ALA A 266 -2.96 -10.85 -26.40
C ALA A 266 -1.99 -11.66 -25.52
N ALA A 267 -2.50 -12.39 -24.52
CA ALA A 267 -1.70 -13.18 -23.59
C ALA A 267 -0.93 -14.31 -24.31
N GLU A 268 -1.61 -15.08 -25.17
CA GLU A 268 -0.98 -16.16 -25.97
C GLU A 268 0.15 -15.64 -26.85
N LYS A 269 -0.05 -14.49 -27.50
CA LYS A 269 0.93 -13.91 -28.41
C LYS A 269 2.02 -13.10 -27.69
N GLY A 270 1.99 -13.04 -26.36
CA GLY A 270 2.94 -12.27 -25.55
C GLY A 270 2.82 -10.75 -25.75
N GLY A 271 1.64 -10.26 -26.13
CA GLY A 271 1.29 -8.85 -26.28
C GLY A 271 0.97 -8.16 -24.97
N LYS A 272 0.61 -6.87 -25.04
CA LYS A 272 0.10 -6.12 -23.89
C LYS A 272 -1.34 -6.54 -23.63
N VAL A 273 -1.56 -7.27 -22.53
CA VAL A 273 -2.91 -7.64 -22.08
C VAL A 273 -3.64 -6.38 -21.60
N PRO A 274 -4.86 -6.09 -22.10
CA PRO A 274 -5.66 -4.96 -21.61
C PRO A 274 -6.00 -5.15 -20.12
N ALA A 275 -6.20 -4.04 -19.41
CA ALA A 275 -6.64 -4.10 -18.02
C ALA A 275 -8.02 -4.76 -17.95
N ARG A 276 -8.19 -5.67 -16.98
CA ARG A 276 -9.48 -6.30 -16.69
C ARG A 276 -10.43 -5.22 -16.16
N PRO A 277 -11.71 -5.22 -16.55
CA PRO A 277 -12.73 -4.38 -15.92
C PRO A 277 -12.75 -4.60 -14.40
N GLU A 278 -12.79 -3.50 -13.66
CA GLU A 278 -12.94 -3.54 -12.21
C GLU A 278 -14.41 -3.73 -11.82
N LEU A 279 -14.67 -4.22 -10.61
CA LEU A 279 -16.04 -4.26 -10.09
C LEU A 279 -16.60 -2.83 -10.00
N PRO A 280 -17.91 -2.63 -10.19
CA PRO A 280 -18.52 -1.30 -10.19
C PRO A 280 -18.24 -0.48 -8.93
N GLY A 281 -17.83 0.77 -9.12
CA GLY A 281 -17.67 1.74 -8.03
C GLY A 281 -16.79 1.23 -6.88
N ILE A 282 -17.27 1.37 -5.64
CA ILE A 282 -16.59 0.87 -4.45
C ILE A 282 -16.67 -0.65 -4.24
N ALA A 283 -17.37 -1.43 -5.07
CA ALA A 283 -17.62 -2.87 -4.82
C ALA A 283 -16.33 -3.70 -4.78
N GLY A 284 -15.31 -3.32 -5.57
CA GLY A 284 -13.97 -3.94 -5.57
C GLY A 284 -12.91 -3.15 -4.80
N MET A 285 -13.29 -2.05 -4.15
CA MET A 285 -12.36 -1.23 -3.37
C MET A 285 -12.32 -1.73 -1.93
N TRP A 286 -11.15 -1.76 -1.31
CA TRP A 286 -11.02 -2.04 0.13
C TRP A 286 -11.13 -0.79 1.02
N ARG A 287 -10.86 0.39 0.44
CA ARG A 287 -10.89 1.69 1.14
C ARG A 287 -11.71 2.72 0.36
N GLY A 288 -12.77 2.28 -0.30
CA GLY A 288 -13.68 3.18 -1.01
C GLY A 288 -14.42 4.12 -0.05
N PRO A 289 -15.03 5.20 -0.56
CA PRO A 289 -15.98 6.01 0.19
C PRO A 289 -16.88 5.19 1.13
N SER A 290 -17.03 5.66 2.37
CA SER A 290 -17.83 5.08 3.45
C SER A 290 -17.46 3.69 3.96
N GLN A 291 -16.54 2.95 3.35
CA GLN A 291 -16.35 1.54 3.74
C GLN A 291 -15.79 1.32 5.15
N PHE A 292 -14.93 2.21 5.64
CA PHE A 292 -14.42 2.12 7.02
C PHE A 292 -15.38 2.74 8.01
N PHE A 293 -16.16 3.75 7.61
CA PHE A 293 -17.31 4.17 8.40
C PHE A 293 -18.21 2.98 8.66
N ASN A 294 -18.59 2.26 7.61
CA ASN A 294 -19.50 1.12 7.66
C ASN A 294 -18.97 -0.04 8.51
N GLY A 295 -17.73 -0.49 8.28
CA GLY A 295 -17.21 -1.69 8.95
C GLY A 295 -16.57 -1.44 10.32
N LYS A 296 -16.13 -0.22 10.61
CA LYS A 296 -15.30 0.08 11.80
C LYS A 296 -15.87 1.18 12.70
N ILE A 297 -16.66 2.12 12.18
CA ILE A 297 -17.23 3.23 12.96
C ILE A 297 -18.68 2.94 13.34
N ALA A 298 -19.54 2.54 12.38
CA ALA A 298 -20.93 2.23 12.64
C ALA A 298 -21.15 1.19 13.77
N PRO A 299 -20.31 0.14 13.93
CA PRO A 299 -20.48 -0.84 15.03
C PRO A 299 -20.29 -0.28 16.44
N VAL A 300 -19.64 0.88 16.59
CA VAL A 300 -19.42 1.52 17.89
C VAL A 300 -20.40 2.66 18.16
N ILE A 301 -21.26 2.98 17.20
CA ILE A 301 -22.34 3.94 17.39
C ILE A 301 -23.52 3.19 18.02
N PRO A 302 -24.15 3.70 19.10
CA PRO A 302 -24.04 5.06 19.63
C PRO A 302 -23.26 5.16 20.96
N TYR A 303 -22.06 4.59 21.10
CA TYR A 303 -21.30 4.66 22.36
C TYR A 303 -21.20 6.11 22.87
N GLY A 304 -21.45 6.31 24.16
CA GLY A 304 -21.39 7.63 24.78
C GLY A 304 -20.00 8.22 24.65
N ILE A 305 -19.90 9.40 24.03
CA ILE A 305 -18.66 10.17 23.86
C ILE A 305 -18.91 11.64 24.17
N ARG A 306 -17.85 12.37 24.52
CA ARG A 306 -17.85 13.83 24.65
C ARG A 306 -17.64 14.54 23.32
N GLY A 307 -16.76 14.00 22.48
CA GLY A 307 -16.39 14.57 21.19
C GLY A 307 -15.39 13.70 20.44
N ALA A 308 -14.86 14.23 19.33
CA ALA A 308 -13.97 13.50 18.43
C ALA A 308 -12.63 14.22 18.20
N ILE A 309 -11.55 13.45 18.11
CA ILE A 309 -10.24 13.91 17.66
C ILE A 309 -9.82 13.25 16.33
N TRP A 310 -9.19 14.03 15.44
CA TRP A 310 -8.89 13.63 14.07
C TRP A 310 -7.47 13.98 13.62
N CYS A 311 -6.76 13.00 13.05
CA CYS A 311 -5.46 13.21 12.43
C CYS A 311 -5.36 12.49 11.07
N GLN A 312 -5.66 13.23 10.00
CA GLN A 312 -5.62 12.73 8.63
C GLN A 312 -5.34 13.85 7.63
N GLY A 313 -4.89 13.46 6.43
CA GLY A 313 -4.73 14.36 5.28
C GLY A 313 -3.61 13.93 4.34
N THR A 314 -2.72 13.03 4.77
CA THR A 314 -1.56 12.60 3.97
C THR A 314 -1.99 11.91 2.68
N SER A 315 -2.94 10.96 2.76
CA SER A 315 -3.43 10.22 1.59
C SER A 315 -4.30 11.07 0.66
N ASN A 316 -4.69 12.27 1.10
CA ASN A 316 -5.44 13.27 0.33
C ASN A 316 -4.60 14.53 0.04
N SER A 317 -3.28 14.49 0.22
CA SER A 317 -2.42 15.68 0.12
C SER A 317 -2.42 16.33 -1.27
N GLY A 318 -2.77 15.58 -2.31
CA GLY A 318 -2.94 16.07 -3.68
C GLY A 318 -4.37 16.36 -4.11
N ASP A 319 -5.35 16.36 -3.20
CA ASP A 319 -6.76 16.55 -3.54
C ASP A 319 -7.13 17.99 -3.90
N GLY A 320 -6.33 18.96 -3.45
CA GLY A 320 -6.68 20.38 -3.59
C GLY A 320 -7.97 20.72 -2.83
N ARG A 321 -8.76 21.68 -3.36
CA ARG A 321 -9.90 22.27 -2.66
C ARG A 321 -11.05 21.31 -2.33
N ILE A 322 -11.16 20.15 -3.00
CA ILE A 322 -12.22 19.17 -2.69
C ILE A 322 -12.10 18.61 -1.27
N TYR A 323 -10.91 18.65 -0.66
CA TYR A 323 -10.72 18.19 0.71
C TYR A 323 -11.55 18.97 1.74
N VAL A 324 -11.86 20.25 1.47
CA VAL A 324 -12.78 21.04 2.33
C VAL A 324 -14.16 20.39 2.39
N ALA A 325 -14.71 20.04 1.22
CA ALA A 325 -16.02 19.38 1.11
C ALA A 325 -16.04 18.01 1.80
N ARG A 326 -14.92 17.27 1.72
CA ARG A 326 -14.80 15.97 2.39
C ARG A 326 -14.72 16.09 3.91
N MET A 327 -14.04 17.12 4.43
CA MET A 327 -14.06 17.43 5.88
C MET A 327 -15.46 17.87 6.34
N GLU A 328 -16.17 18.68 5.56
CA GLU A 328 -17.56 19.08 5.83
C GLU A 328 -18.48 17.86 5.91
N ALA A 329 -18.38 16.93 4.94
CA ALA A 329 -19.13 15.68 4.94
C ALA A 329 -18.74 14.76 6.11
N LEU A 330 -17.44 14.64 6.45
CA LEU A 330 -16.96 13.85 7.59
C LEU A 330 -17.61 14.31 8.90
N VAL A 331 -17.46 15.60 9.22
CA VAL A 331 -17.94 16.16 10.49
C VAL A 331 -19.46 16.10 10.55
N LYS A 332 -20.17 16.46 9.47
CA LYS A 332 -21.62 16.33 9.39
C LYS A 332 -22.07 14.88 9.56
N GLY A 333 -21.40 13.95 8.90
CA GLY A 333 -21.71 12.52 8.97
C GLY A 333 -21.56 11.95 10.38
N TRP A 334 -20.47 12.27 11.08
CA TRP A 334 -20.30 11.79 12.45
C TRP A 334 -21.30 12.44 13.42
N ARG A 335 -21.55 13.74 13.28
CA ARG A 335 -22.58 14.44 14.06
C ARG A 335 -23.96 13.81 13.88
N ASN A 336 -24.33 13.50 12.64
CA ASN A 336 -25.59 12.83 12.32
C ASN A 336 -25.64 11.42 12.91
N ALA A 337 -24.60 10.62 12.68
CA ALA A 337 -24.59 9.22 13.08
C ALA A 337 -24.64 9.03 14.62
N TRP A 338 -23.96 9.88 15.38
CA TRP A 338 -24.07 9.88 16.86
C TRP A 338 -25.30 10.62 17.40
N GLY A 339 -26.06 11.33 16.56
CA GLY A 339 -27.14 12.21 17.02
C GLY A 339 -26.65 13.41 17.84
N MET A 340 -25.44 13.89 17.55
CA MET A 340 -24.77 14.98 18.26
C MET A 340 -24.50 16.16 17.29
N PRO A 341 -25.49 17.02 16.98
CA PRO A 341 -25.33 18.12 16.00
C PRO A 341 -24.25 19.13 16.39
N GLU A 342 -23.95 19.23 17.68
CA GLU A 342 -22.95 20.13 18.25
C GLU A 342 -21.66 19.41 18.67
N MET A 343 -21.43 18.15 18.23
CA MET A 343 -20.27 17.35 18.62
C MET A 343 -18.96 18.17 18.46
N PRO A 344 -18.16 18.30 19.54
CA PRO A 344 -16.81 18.85 19.48
C PRO A 344 -15.94 18.01 18.53
N PHE A 345 -15.24 18.68 17.62
CA PHE A 345 -14.36 18.03 16.64
C PHE A 345 -13.01 18.76 16.59
N TYR A 346 -11.97 18.12 17.10
CA TYR A 346 -10.62 18.69 17.14
C TYR A 346 -9.68 17.94 16.21
N PHE A 347 -8.99 18.66 15.35
CA PHE A 347 -8.11 18.02 14.37
C PHE A 347 -6.75 18.68 14.29
N THR A 348 -5.77 17.91 13.84
CA THR A 348 -4.43 18.42 13.57
C THR A 348 -4.32 18.90 12.13
N GLN A 349 -3.82 20.14 11.95
CA GLN A 349 -3.37 20.61 10.65
C GLN A 349 -2.18 19.75 10.21
N MET A 350 -2.09 19.35 8.95
CA MET A 350 -1.05 18.43 8.46
C MET A 350 0.36 18.87 8.87
N GLN A 351 1.20 17.90 9.28
CA GLN A 351 2.59 18.18 9.62
C GLN A 351 3.39 18.69 8.41
N CYS A 352 4.52 19.34 8.69
CA CYS A 352 5.50 19.66 7.66
C CYS A 352 6.17 18.38 7.13
N TYR A 353 6.29 18.27 5.80
CA TYR A 353 6.89 17.12 5.14
C TYR A 353 7.52 17.51 3.80
N GLY A 354 8.78 17.12 3.60
CA GLY A 354 9.53 17.38 2.38
C GLY A 354 10.87 18.08 2.64
N SER A 355 11.35 18.81 1.64
CA SER A 355 12.55 19.65 1.76
C SER A 355 12.21 21.02 2.34
N PRO A 356 13.09 21.63 3.17
CA PRO A 356 12.95 23.02 3.64
C PRO A 356 13.30 24.02 2.54
N ASP A 357 12.65 23.90 1.39
CA ASP A 357 12.76 24.81 0.26
C ASP A 357 11.55 25.76 0.28
N PRO A 358 11.74 27.09 0.39
CA PRO A 358 10.62 28.05 0.41
C PRO A 358 9.80 28.06 -0.88
N ASN A 359 10.29 27.52 -1.99
CA ASN A 359 9.57 27.43 -3.27
C ASN A 359 8.86 26.10 -3.49
N ASN A 360 9.09 25.11 -2.62
CA ASN A 360 8.38 23.84 -2.64
C ASN A 360 7.11 23.96 -1.79
N VAL A 361 5.94 23.78 -2.38
CA VAL A 361 4.65 23.88 -1.65
C VAL A 361 4.43 22.65 -0.76
N GLY A 362 4.67 21.44 -1.29
CA GLY A 362 4.50 20.18 -0.55
C GLY A 362 3.18 20.12 0.23
N PHE A 363 3.23 19.89 1.54
CA PHE A 363 2.03 19.82 2.39
C PHE A 363 1.45 21.20 2.78
N ALA A 364 1.91 22.31 2.20
CA ALA A 364 1.29 23.61 2.45
C ALA A 364 -0.15 23.69 1.91
N ASP A 365 -0.44 23.08 0.76
CA ASP A 365 -1.80 23.04 0.18
C ASP A 365 -2.80 22.33 1.10
N ILE A 366 -2.45 21.12 1.56
CA ILE A 366 -3.33 20.36 2.45
C ILE A 366 -3.54 21.08 3.81
N ARG A 367 -2.51 21.77 4.33
CA ARG A 367 -2.63 22.61 5.53
C ARG A 367 -3.55 23.81 5.30
N GLN A 368 -3.50 24.40 4.12
CA GLN A 368 -4.32 25.56 3.77
C GLN A 368 -5.78 25.19 3.52
N VAL A 369 -6.08 24.07 2.86
CA VAL A 369 -7.47 23.59 2.76
C VAL A 369 -8.04 23.21 4.12
N GLN A 370 -7.24 22.64 5.01
CA GLN A 370 -7.64 22.38 6.40
C GLN A 370 -7.93 23.67 7.17
N HIS A 371 -7.12 24.71 6.99
CA HIS A 371 -7.38 26.03 7.55
C HIS A 371 -8.66 26.64 6.95
N LYS A 372 -8.87 26.53 5.64
CA LYS A 372 -10.09 26.98 4.98
C LYS A 372 -11.33 26.27 5.50
N PHE A 373 -11.27 24.95 5.68
CA PHE A 373 -12.34 24.17 6.33
C PHE A 373 -12.63 24.71 7.72
N PHE A 374 -11.60 24.90 8.55
CA PHE A 374 -11.74 25.43 9.90
C PHE A 374 -12.39 26.82 9.90
N GLN A 375 -11.94 27.75 9.04
CA GLN A 375 -12.53 29.09 8.91
C GLN A 375 -14.01 29.05 8.54
N ASN A 376 -14.40 28.13 7.67
CA ASN A 376 -15.80 27.98 7.26
C ASN A 376 -16.69 27.30 8.32
N ASN A 377 -16.10 26.56 9.27
CA ASN A 377 -16.83 25.63 10.15
C ASN A 377 -16.45 25.77 11.63
N ARG A 378 -16.28 27.01 12.13
CA ARG A 378 -15.69 27.29 13.47
C ARG A 378 -16.46 26.74 14.67
N LYS A 379 -17.77 26.52 14.54
CA LYS A 379 -18.61 26.11 15.67
C LYS A 379 -18.30 24.68 16.10
N ASN A 380 -17.81 24.55 17.33
CA ASN A 380 -17.35 23.31 17.97
C ASN A 380 -16.32 22.54 17.12
N VAL A 381 -15.48 23.29 16.39
CA VAL A 381 -14.35 22.76 15.64
C VAL A 381 -13.09 23.49 16.09
N GLY A 382 -12.03 22.73 16.34
CA GLY A 382 -10.71 23.27 16.69
C GLY A 382 -9.63 22.70 15.79
N MET A 383 -8.66 23.54 15.43
CA MET A 383 -7.52 23.16 14.60
C MET A 383 -6.22 23.35 15.37
N VAL A 384 -5.39 22.32 15.40
CA VAL A 384 -4.03 22.35 15.98
C VAL A 384 -3.00 22.59 14.89
N VAL A 385 -2.33 23.74 14.95
CA VAL A 385 -1.23 24.10 14.06
C VAL A 385 0.03 23.29 14.41
N GLN A 386 0.74 22.82 13.39
CA GLN A 386 1.93 21.96 13.51
C GLN A 386 3.17 22.48 12.74
N SER A 387 3.14 23.72 12.23
CA SER A 387 4.23 24.27 11.42
C SER A 387 5.54 24.45 12.20
N ASP A 388 5.45 24.57 13.51
CA ASP A 388 6.58 24.80 14.41
C ASP A 388 7.23 23.53 14.96
N LEU A 389 6.73 22.34 14.62
CA LEU A 389 7.22 21.09 15.22
C LEU A 389 8.70 20.79 14.91
N ASN A 390 9.30 21.44 13.92
CA ASN A 390 10.73 21.38 13.58
C ASN A 390 11.28 19.95 13.54
N SER A 391 10.67 19.10 12.70
CA SER A 391 10.96 17.65 12.64
C SER A 391 12.46 17.37 12.46
N ALA A 392 13.00 16.44 13.26
CA ALA A 392 14.38 15.95 13.13
C ALA A 392 14.64 15.23 11.79
N ARG A 393 13.57 14.76 11.13
CA ARG A 393 13.60 14.09 9.82
C ARG A 393 12.47 14.68 8.98
N PRO A 394 12.64 15.87 8.37
CA PRO A 394 11.56 16.54 7.63
C PRO A 394 11.10 15.75 6.39
N GLN A 395 11.96 14.88 5.86
CA GLN A 395 11.63 13.92 4.80
C GLN A 395 10.91 12.66 5.31
N GLY A 396 10.65 12.55 6.61
CA GLY A 396 9.93 11.45 7.23
C GLY A 396 8.45 11.81 7.39
N ILE A 397 7.58 11.12 6.64
CA ILE A 397 6.14 11.41 6.64
C ILE A 397 5.45 11.13 7.99
N HIS A 398 6.07 10.28 8.82
CA HIS A 398 5.66 10.01 10.19
C HIS A 398 6.55 10.81 11.16
N TYR A 399 6.05 11.95 11.61
CA TYR A 399 6.79 12.84 12.51
C TYR A 399 6.89 12.25 13.92
N PHE A 400 8.04 12.42 14.58
CA PHE A 400 8.32 11.81 15.87
C PHE A 400 7.56 12.48 17.04
N ASN A 401 7.39 13.80 16.98
CA ASN A 401 6.76 14.58 18.04
C ASN A 401 5.22 14.56 17.95
N LYS A 402 4.60 13.54 18.55
CA LYS A 402 3.14 13.44 18.71
C LYS A 402 2.63 13.94 20.07
N LEU A 403 3.55 14.31 20.96
CA LEU A 403 3.24 14.81 22.30
C LEU A 403 2.60 16.19 22.21
N HIS A 404 3.30 17.19 21.65
CA HIS A 404 2.79 18.57 21.64
C HIS A 404 1.45 18.72 20.88
N PRO A 405 1.23 18.10 19.72
CA PRO A 405 -0.07 18.17 19.06
C PRO A 405 -1.21 17.54 19.88
N GLY A 406 -0.95 16.43 20.59
CA GLY A 406 -1.92 15.82 21.50
C GLY A 406 -2.29 16.76 22.65
N MET A 407 -1.28 17.39 23.27
CA MET A 407 -1.48 18.40 24.32
C MET A 407 -2.29 19.60 23.81
N ARG A 408 -1.99 20.08 22.60
CA ARG A 408 -2.72 21.21 21.99
C ARG A 408 -4.18 20.86 21.68
N MET A 409 -4.48 19.62 21.29
CA MET A 409 -5.88 19.17 21.15
C MET A 409 -6.60 19.16 22.50
N ALA A 410 -5.92 18.76 23.59
CA ALA A 410 -6.51 18.77 24.92
C ALA A 410 -6.80 20.20 25.39
N ARG A 411 -5.93 21.17 25.07
CA ARG A 411 -6.18 22.60 25.36
C ARG A 411 -7.46 23.12 24.70
N TRP A 412 -7.74 22.71 23.46
CA TRP A 412 -9.01 23.03 22.81
C TRP A 412 -10.21 22.50 23.61
N ALA A 413 -10.17 21.22 24.00
CA ALA A 413 -11.23 20.62 24.81
C ALA A 413 -11.40 21.30 26.18
N LEU A 414 -10.30 21.53 26.90
CA LEU A 414 -10.29 22.21 28.20
C LEU A 414 -10.92 23.60 28.13
N ALA A 415 -10.58 24.39 27.11
CA ALA A 415 -11.10 25.74 26.97
C ALA A 415 -12.54 25.78 26.44
N LYS A 416 -12.92 24.90 25.51
CA LYS A 416 -14.22 24.97 24.82
C LYS A 416 -15.31 24.09 25.42
N ASP A 417 -14.95 22.97 26.03
CA ASP A 417 -15.91 22.01 26.57
C ASP A 417 -15.92 21.99 28.10
N TYR A 418 -14.81 22.38 28.74
CA TYR A 418 -14.67 22.34 30.21
C TYR A 418 -14.47 23.73 30.86
N GLY A 419 -14.58 24.81 30.09
CA GLY A 419 -14.59 26.19 30.60
C GLY A 419 -13.29 26.66 31.26
N LYS A 420 -12.15 26.01 30.99
CA LYS A 420 -10.85 26.43 31.53
C LYS A 420 -10.36 27.69 30.81
N ASP A 421 -9.97 28.71 31.57
CA ASP A 421 -9.38 29.94 31.01
C ASP A 421 -7.90 29.72 30.68
N ILE A 422 -7.64 29.16 29.49
CA ILE A 422 -6.31 28.85 29.00
C ILE A 422 -6.14 29.22 27.53
N ALA A 423 -4.91 29.52 27.13
CA ALA A 423 -4.57 29.66 25.72
C ALA A 423 -4.65 28.31 25.01
N TYR A 424 -5.53 28.21 24.00
CA TYR A 424 -5.80 26.96 23.29
C TYR A 424 -5.43 26.97 21.80
N THR A 425 -5.14 28.14 21.24
CA THR A 425 -4.72 28.28 19.85
C THR A 425 -3.72 29.41 19.68
N GLY A 426 -2.95 29.38 18.59
CA GLY A 426 -2.05 30.47 18.18
C GLY A 426 -2.77 31.52 17.33
N PRO A 427 -2.07 32.58 16.87
CA PRO A 427 -2.65 33.61 16.02
C PRO A 427 -3.31 33.02 14.77
N ILE A 428 -4.59 33.31 14.58
CA ILE A 428 -5.36 32.87 13.41
C ILE A 428 -5.43 34.03 12.43
N TYR A 429 -4.92 33.84 11.21
CA TYR A 429 -4.96 34.83 10.15
C TYR A 429 -6.41 35.27 9.83
N SER A 430 -6.67 36.58 9.78
CA SER A 430 -8.00 37.15 9.49
C SER A 430 -8.06 37.98 8.21
N GLY A 431 -6.93 38.49 7.72
CA GLY A 431 -6.91 39.32 6.52
C GLY A 431 -5.60 40.09 6.34
N TYR A 432 -5.49 40.82 5.23
CA TYR A 432 -4.44 41.82 5.05
C TYR A 432 -4.96 43.07 4.36
N GLN A 433 -4.26 44.19 4.53
CA GLN A 433 -4.48 45.45 3.82
C GLN A 433 -3.18 45.90 3.15
N VAL A 434 -3.25 46.35 1.91
CA VAL A 434 -2.11 46.95 1.20
C VAL A 434 -2.15 48.48 1.39
N LYS A 435 -1.04 49.06 1.82
CA LYS A 435 -0.81 50.52 1.92
C LYS A 435 0.47 50.88 1.18
N GLY A 436 0.36 51.28 -0.08
CA GLY A 436 1.51 51.50 -0.94
C GLY A 436 2.32 50.21 -1.10
N ARG A 437 3.55 50.20 -0.58
CA ARG A 437 4.45 49.02 -0.58
C ARG A 437 4.34 48.13 0.65
N GLU A 438 3.59 48.56 1.66
CA GLU A 438 3.42 47.83 2.92
C GLU A 438 2.19 46.95 2.88
N VAL A 439 2.29 45.76 3.43
CA VAL A 439 1.16 44.86 3.67
C VAL A 439 0.97 44.67 5.16
N ILE A 440 -0.17 45.10 5.69
CA ILE A 440 -0.54 44.95 7.10
C ILE A 440 -1.37 43.69 7.22
N VAL A 441 -0.83 42.68 7.90
CA VAL A 441 -1.48 41.39 8.19
C VAL A 441 -2.16 41.45 9.54
N SER A 442 -3.42 41.02 9.57
CA SER A 442 -4.27 41.00 10.76
C SER A 442 -4.56 39.57 11.22
N PHE A 443 -4.77 39.43 12.52
CA PHE A 443 -5.12 38.18 13.19
C PHE A 443 -6.40 38.35 14.01
N GLU A 444 -7.06 37.25 14.31
CA GLU A 444 -8.25 37.26 15.16
C GLU A 444 -7.91 37.61 16.61
N LYS A 445 -8.57 38.61 17.16
CA LYS A 445 -8.32 39.12 18.52
C LYS A 445 -8.36 38.02 19.60
N ALA A 446 -9.34 37.12 19.53
CA ALA A 446 -9.50 36.01 20.49
C ALA A 446 -8.39 34.94 20.42
N SER A 447 -7.53 34.98 19.39
CA SER A 447 -6.42 34.03 19.21
C SER A 447 -5.07 34.55 19.71
N LEU A 448 -5.03 35.81 20.15
CA LEU A 448 -3.79 36.51 20.48
C LEU A 448 -3.28 36.31 21.91
N PHE A 449 -4.13 35.96 22.87
CA PHE A 449 -3.73 35.66 24.27
C PHE A 449 -2.59 36.55 24.80
N GLY A 450 -2.80 37.87 24.79
CA GLY A 450 -1.81 38.87 25.24
C GLY A 450 -1.00 39.55 24.13
N GLY A 451 -1.16 39.15 22.86
CA GLY A 451 -0.57 39.79 21.68
C GLY A 451 0.36 38.86 20.90
N LEU A 452 1.04 39.41 19.90
CA LEU A 452 2.02 38.67 19.08
C LEU A 452 3.42 38.69 19.71
N MET A 453 4.24 37.69 19.40
CA MET A 453 5.67 37.68 19.69
C MET A 453 6.46 36.96 18.60
N VAL A 454 7.73 37.35 18.46
CA VAL A 454 8.75 36.51 17.82
C VAL A 454 9.19 35.49 18.86
N GLY A 455 9.17 34.20 18.50
CA GLY A 455 9.52 33.15 19.43
C GLY A 455 10.20 31.96 18.78
N ASN A 456 10.75 31.09 19.62
CA ASN A 456 11.46 29.91 19.18
C ASN A 456 11.10 28.69 20.05
N LYS A 457 10.82 27.58 19.37
CA LYS A 457 10.53 26.27 19.96
C LYS A 457 11.78 25.40 20.08
N GLY A 458 12.80 25.66 19.28
CA GLY A 458 13.97 24.81 19.08
C GLY A 458 13.73 23.70 18.05
N MET A 459 14.74 22.86 17.85
CA MET A 459 14.70 21.76 16.87
C MET A 459 14.36 20.42 17.53
N ALA A 460 13.49 19.61 16.92
CA ALA A 460 13.08 18.33 17.51
C ALA A 460 14.22 17.29 17.57
N LYS A 461 15.34 17.49 16.86
CA LYS A 461 16.54 16.65 17.01
C LYS A 461 17.21 16.82 18.38
N ASP A 462 17.01 17.97 19.03
CA ASP A 462 17.64 18.35 20.28
C ASP A 462 16.70 18.11 21.48
N TYR A 463 15.61 17.37 21.29
CA TYR A 463 14.57 17.15 22.31
C TYR A 463 15.05 16.49 23.60
N ARG A 464 16.22 15.85 23.57
CA ARG A 464 16.85 15.23 24.75
C ARG A 464 17.67 16.21 25.57
N GLU A 465 17.97 17.38 25.03
CA GLU A 465 18.74 18.41 25.70
C GLU A 465 17.79 19.35 26.45
N PRO A 466 17.85 19.42 27.79
CA PRO A 466 16.93 20.22 28.58
C PRO A 466 16.88 21.68 28.11
N GLY A 467 15.66 22.18 27.86
CA GLY A 467 15.42 23.56 27.46
C GLY A 467 15.75 23.91 26.01
N LYS A 468 16.34 23.00 25.20
CA LYS A 468 16.61 23.26 23.78
C LYS A 468 15.43 23.02 22.85
N PHE A 469 14.46 22.20 23.26
CA PHE A 469 13.19 22.02 22.56
C PHE A 469 12.03 22.11 23.56
N VAL A 470 11.16 23.10 23.43
CA VAL A 470 10.22 23.51 24.51
C VAL A 470 8.79 23.64 24.01
N GLU A 471 7.80 23.33 24.84
CA GLU A 471 6.37 23.63 24.59
C GLU A 471 5.80 24.29 25.86
N PRO A 472 5.20 25.49 25.79
CA PRO A 472 5.08 26.36 24.61
C PRO A 472 6.42 27.00 24.18
N ALA A 473 6.43 27.66 23.01
CA ALA A 473 7.62 28.36 22.51
C ALA A 473 8.00 29.57 23.40
N ARG A 474 9.29 29.93 23.43
CA ARG A 474 9.82 31.06 24.24
C ARG A 474 10.02 32.31 23.38
N PRO A 475 9.88 33.52 23.93
CA PRO A 475 10.12 34.75 23.18
C PRO A 475 11.60 34.91 22.80
N THR A 476 11.86 35.39 21.58
CA THR A 476 13.20 35.77 21.09
C THR A 476 13.15 37.18 20.50
N PRO A 477 13.04 38.23 21.32
CA PRO A 477 12.71 39.59 20.87
C PRO A 477 13.77 40.24 19.97
N ASN A 478 14.99 39.70 19.95
CA ASN A 478 16.08 40.17 19.10
C ASN A 478 16.10 39.52 17.71
N ASP A 479 15.29 38.48 17.50
CA ASP A 479 15.16 37.82 16.20
C ASP A 479 14.21 38.59 15.28
N SER A 480 14.48 38.56 13.99
CA SER A 480 13.54 39.06 12.98
C SER A 480 12.50 38.02 12.61
N LEU A 481 11.27 38.45 12.29
CA LEU A 481 10.26 37.55 11.73
C LEU A 481 10.76 36.94 10.41
N ASN A 482 10.48 35.65 10.21
CA ASN A 482 10.90 34.91 9.02
C ASN A 482 9.69 34.30 8.27
N HIS A 483 9.95 33.66 7.14
CA HIS A 483 8.96 32.98 6.29
C HIS A 483 7.82 33.85 5.73
N PHE A 484 7.96 35.18 5.77
CA PHE A 484 7.08 36.10 5.05
C PHE A 484 7.54 36.31 3.60
N ARG A 485 6.58 36.32 2.68
CA ARG A 485 6.81 36.64 1.28
C ARG A 485 5.66 37.50 0.74
N LEU A 486 5.98 38.40 -0.19
CA LEU A 486 5.02 39.22 -0.92
C LEU A 486 4.95 38.79 -2.38
N CYS A 487 3.75 38.85 -2.95
CA CYS A 487 3.50 38.62 -4.37
C CYS A 487 3.31 39.96 -5.08
N GLY A 488 4.04 40.20 -6.16
CA GLY A 488 3.87 41.38 -7.00
C GLY A 488 2.88 41.15 -8.15
N ALA A 489 2.63 42.20 -8.94
CA ALA A 489 1.79 42.13 -10.14
C ALA A 489 2.28 41.10 -11.18
N ASP A 490 3.57 40.72 -11.14
CA ASP A 490 4.17 39.67 -11.96
C ASP A 490 3.81 38.24 -11.50
N LYS A 491 3.01 38.12 -10.43
CA LYS A 491 2.60 36.88 -9.77
C LYS A 491 3.77 36.05 -9.25
N LYS A 492 4.91 36.67 -8.95
CA LYS A 492 6.07 36.01 -8.35
C LYS A 492 6.17 36.32 -6.87
N TRP A 493 6.55 35.31 -6.10
CA TRP A 493 6.74 35.42 -4.66
C TRP A 493 8.17 35.85 -4.31
N HIS A 494 8.32 36.95 -3.60
CA HIS A 494 9.61 37.47 -3.12
C HIS A 494 9.69 37.41 -1.60
N ALA A 495 10.88 37.11 -1.06
CA ALA A 495 11.14 37.24 0.38
C ALA A 495 10.83 38.65 0.86
N ALA A 496 10.30 38.76 2.07
CA ALA A 496 9.83 40.02 2.65
C ALA A 496 10.32 40.15 4.10
N GLU A 497 10.62 41.38 4.48
CA GLU A 497 10.86 41.76 5.86
C GLU A 497 9.52 41.94 6.57
N ALA A 498 9.44 41.52 7.83
CA ALA A 498 8.22 41.59 8.62
C ALA A 498 8.50 42.08 10.05
N LYS A 499 7.62 42.93 10.59
CA LYS A 499 7.71 43.48 11.95
C LYS A 499 6.36 43.42 12.64
N ILE A 500 6.35 43.12 13.93
CA ILE A 500 5.15 43.18 14.77
C ILE A 500 4.89 44.64 15.12
N VAL A 501 3.67 45.13 14.85
CA VAL A 501 3.21 46.47 15.23
C VAL A 501 1.85 46.31 15.94
N GLY A 502 1.88 46.38 17.27
CA GLY A 502 0.73 46.04 18.11
C GLY A 502 0.29 44.59 17.88
N ASP A 503 -0.96 44.42 17.48
CA ASP A 503 -1.58 43.11 17.17
C ASP A 503 -1.52 42.73 15.68
N THR A 504 -0.74 43.48 14.88
CA THR A 504 -0.58 43.27 13.44
C THR A 504 0.86 42.97 13.06
N VAL A 505 1.05 42.44 11.85
CA VAL A 505 2.39 42.30 11.25
C VAL A 505 2.46 43.15 9.99
N VAL A 506 3.42 44.07 9.94
CA VAL A 506 3.71 44.90 8.76
C VAL A 506 4.80 44.21 7.95
N VAL A 507 4.51 43.94 6.67
CA VAL A 507 5.36 43.18 5.75
C VAL A 507 5.75 44.07 4.56
N THR A 508 7.04 44.09 4.20
CA THR A 508 7.57 44.90 3.09
C THR A 508 8.61 44.13 2.29
N SER A 509 8.79 44.47 1.00
CA SER A 509 9.87 43.91 0.19
C SER A 509 10.37 44.94 -0.82
N GLY A 510 11.68 45.16 -0.86
CA GLY A 510 12.29 46.06 -1.86
C GLY A 510 12.12 45.59 -3.32
N LYS A 511 11.74 44.32 -3.53
CA LYS A 511 11.47 43.73 -4.85
C LYS A 511 10.00 43.86 -5.28
N VAL A 512 9.11 44.29 -4.40
CA VAL A 512 7.66 44.34 -4.65
C VAL A 512 7.15 45.75 -4.36
N SER A 513 7.00 46.56 -5.40
CA SER A 513 6.51 47.94 -5.29
C SER A 513 4.99 48.04 -5.11
N ALA A 514 4.23 47.09 -5.68
CA ALA A 514 2.78 46.99 -5.59
C ALA A 514 2.38 45.55 -5.22
N PRO A 515 2.29 45.23 -3.92
CA PRO A 515 1.91 43.89 -3.46
C PRO A 515 0.45 43.59 -3.80
N ILE A 516 0.19 42.40 -4.35
CA ILE A 516 -1.15 41.85 -4.57
C ILE A 516 -1.42 40.62 -3.70
N GLY A 517 -0.42 40.20 -2.92
CA GLY A 517 -0.53 39.01 -2.10
C GLY A 517 0.56 38.90 -1.04
N VAL A 518 0.27 38.08 -0.04
CA VAL A 518 1.13 37.81 1.12
C VAL A 518 1.01 36.35 1.52
N GLN A 519 2.12 35.77 1.97
CA GLN A 519 2.14 34.45 2.58
C GLN A 519 3.07 34.38 3.78
N TYR A 520 2.72 33.52 4.72
CA TYR A 520 3.50 33.16 5.89
C TYR A 520 3.57 31.64 6.03
N ALA A 521 4.79 31.10 6.17
CA ALA A 521 5.05 29.68 6.41
C ALA A 521 4.37 28.70 5.43
N TYR A 522 4.09 29.17 4.20
CA TYR A 522 3.48 28.40 3.12
C TYR A 522 4.55 27.77 2.22
N SER A 523 5.17 26.72 2.73
CA SER A 523 6.13 25.86 2.03
C SER A 523 6.14 24.47 2.65
N ALA A 524 6.67 23.45 1.97
CA ALA A 524 6.65 22.05 2.41
C ALA A 524 7.13 21.87 3.86
N VAL A 525 8.21 22.59 4.20
CA VAL A 525 8.79 22.64 5.54
C VAL A 525 9.24 24.08 5.86
N PRO A 526 8.39 24.90 6.51
CA PRO A 526 8.75 26.23 7.00
C PRO A 526 9.53 26.10 8.33
N GLU A 527 10.71 25.48 8.25
CA GLU A 527 11.55 25.18 9.42
C GLU A 527 11.86 26.47 10.20
N ASN A 528 11.69 26.43 11.51
CA ASN A 528 11.85 27.59 12.40
C ASN A 528 10.90 28.76 12.10
N SER A 529 9.69 28.51 11.58
CA SER A 529 8.62 29.52 11.57
C SER A 529 8.39 30.09 12.97
N ASN A 530 8.53 31.43 13.09
CA ASN A 530 8.79 32.09 14.38
C ASN A 530 7.73 33.11 14.85
N LEU A 531 6.56 33.18 14.20
CA LEU A 531 5.44 33.98 14.67
C LEU A 531 4.54 33.19 15.63
N TYR A 532 4.42 33.69 16.85
CA TYR A 532 3.61 33.11 17.93
C TYR A 532 2.71 34.17 18.56
N ASN A 533 1.74 33.74 19.36
CA ASN A 533 1.15 34.61 20.38
C ASN A 533 2.02 34.62 21.66
N LYS A 534 1.73 35.52 22.59
CA LYS A 534 2.45 35.58 23.89
C LYS A 534 2.28 34.34 24.77
N ALA A 535 1.30 33.48 24.49
CA ALA A 535 1.17 32.17 25.11
C ALA A 535 2.09 31.09 24.48
N GLY A 536 2.87 31.44 23.45
CA GLY A 536 3.82 30.55 22.78
C GLY A 536 3.18 29.48 21.89
N LEU A 537 1.99 29.75 21.35
CA LEU A 537 1.31 28.93 20.35
C LEU A 537 1.48 29.52 18.93
N PRO A 538 1.80 28.68 17.92
CA PRO A 538 2.24 29.14 16.60
C PRO A 538 1.10 29.71 15.76
N ALA A 539 1.40 30.74 14.96
CA ALA A 539 0.45 31.32 14.02
C ALA A 539 0.10 30.36 12.88
N THR A 540 -1.15 30.42 12.40
CA THR A 540 -1.61 29.62 11.26
C THR A 540 -0.88 30.01 9.97
N PRO A 541 -0.29 29.08 9.21
CA PRO A 541 0.22 29.36 7.87
C PRO A 541 -0.87 29.79 6.90
N PHE A 542 -0.54 30.68 5.95
CA PHE A 542 -1.46 31.15 4.91
C PHE A 542 -0.70 31.64 3.67
N ALA A 543 -1.39 31.65 2.53
CA ALA A 543 -0.98 32.29 1.28
C ALA A 543 -2.21 32.85 0.56
N MET A 544 -2.17 34.15 0.27
CA MET A 544 -3.30 34.89 -0.25
C MET A 544 -2.87 35.79 -1.41
N ILE A 545 -3.68 35.83 -2.47
CA ILE A 545 -3.58 36.81 -3.57
C ILE A 545 -4.98 37.40 -3.76
N ASP A 546 -5.08 38.73 -3.87
CA ASP A 546 -6.35 39.45 -4.05
C ASP A 546 -7.44 39.02 -3.03
N GLY A 547 -7.04 38.84 -1.78
CA GLY A 547 -7.93 38.39 -0.70
C GLY A 547 -8.42 36.93 -0.80
N LYS A 548 -7.85 36.11 -1.69
CA LYS A 548 -8.26 34.71 -1.91
C LYS A 548 -7.12 33.72 -1.65
N TYR A 549 -7.48 32.55 -1.11
CA TYR A 549 -6.56 31.42 -0.95
C TYR A 549 -6.11 30.87 -2.31
N ILE A 550 -4.80 30.70 -2.47
CA ILE A 550 -4.16 30.11 -3.65
C ILE A 550 -3.76 28.66 -3.41
N PHE A 551 -3.66 27.86 -4.46
CA PHE A 551 -3.23 26.45 -4.39
C PHE A 551 -2.40 26.09 -5.63
N GLU A 552 -1.62 25.00 -5.62
CA GLU A 552 -0.85 24.59 -6.80
C GLU A 552 -1.73 24.27 -8.01
N GLU A 553 -2.98 23.84 -7.79
CA GLU A 553 -3.97 23.61 -8.86
C GLU A 553 -4.33 24.89 -9.64
N ASP A 554 -4.08 26.07 -9.09
CA ASP A 554 -4.28 27.35 -9.80
C ASP A 554 -3.15 27.65 -10.81
N ASN A 555 -2.03 26.91 -10.75
CA ASN A 555 -0.90 27.06 -11.66
C ASN A 555 -1.01 26.06 -12.83
N LEU A 556 -1.65 26.51 -13.92
CA LEU A 556 -1.88 25.70 -15.12
C LEU A 556 -0.59 25.15 -15.75
N GLU A 557 0.52 25.91 -15.70
CA GLU A 557 1.82 25.45 -16.23
C GLU A 557 2.37 24.29 -15.40
N LYS A 558 2.33 24.38 -14.07
CA LYS A 558 2.73 23.27 -13.19
C LYS A 558 1.84 22.05 -13.38
N ALA A 559 0.53 22.24 -13.52
CA ALA A 559 -0.41 21.15 -13.79
C ALA A 559 -0.10 20.48 -15.15
N ALA A 560 0.18 21.27 -16.19
CA ALA A 560 0.57 20.77 -17.51
C ALA A 560 1.93 20.05 -17.47
N ALA A 561 2.92 20.59 -16.77
CA ALA A 561 4.23 19.96 -16.58
C ALA A 561 4.12 18.64 -15.81
N LEU A 562 3.26 18.56 -14.80
CA LEU A 562 2.97 17.33 -14.08
C LEU A 562 2.33 16.28 -15.00
N LYS A 563 1.31 16.68 -15.78
CA LYS A 563 0.69 15.82 -16.80
C LYS A 563 1.72 15.31 -17.81
N ALA A 564 2.59 16.18 -18.31
CA ALA A 564 3.66 15.80 -19.25
C ALA A 564 4.68 14.83 -18.63
N LYS A 565 5.10 15.07 -17.37
CA LYS A 565 6.01 14.20 -16.62
C LYS A 565 5.45 12.78 -16.46
N TYR A 566 4.14 12.67 -16.27
CA TYR A 566 3.46 11.38 -16.12
C TYR A 566 2.94 10.79 -17.44
N ALA A 567 3.00 11.52 -18.55
CA ALA A 567 2.51 11.06 -19.85
C ALA A 567 3.10 9.70 -20.25
N GLN A 568 4.39 9.46 -20.03
CA GLN A 568 5.01 8.14 -20.30
C GLN A 568 4.35 6.95 -19.55
N TRP A 569 3.61 7.22 -18.48
CA TRP A 569 2.91 6.23 -17.66
C TRP A 569 1.40 6.19 -17.90
N THR A 570 0.82 7.32 -18.32
CA THR A 570 -0.64 7.50 -18.42
C THR A 570 -1.16 7.62 -19.84
N ASP A 571 -0.34 8.11 -20.77
CA ASP A 571 -0.68 8.28 -22.17
C ASP A 571 -0.41 6.95 -22.91
N PRO A 572 -1.46 6.26 -23.42
CA PRO A 572 -1.30 5.01 -24.14
C PRO A 572 -0.51 5.19 -25.45
N ASP A 573 -0.46 6.40 -26.00
CA ASP A 573 0.18 6.73 -27.28
C ASP A 573 1.57 7.36 -27.10
N TYR A 574 2.07 7.44 -25.86
CA TYR A 574 3.40 8.00 -25.60
C TYR A 574 4.49 7.30 -26.45
N PRO A 575 5.34 8.06 -27.16
CA PRO A 575 6.40 7.48 -27.97
C PRO A 575 7.34 6.57 -27.18
N ILE A 576 7.46 5.32 -27.60
CA ILE A 576 8.35 4.32 -27.03
C ILE A 576 9.32 3.80 -28.09
N LEU A 577 10.61 3.71 -27.73
CA LEU A 577 11.60 2.87 -28.41
C LEU A 577 12.36 2.10 -27.33
N GLN A 578 12.07 0.81 -27.22
CA GLN A 578 12.77 -0.11 -26.35
C GLN A 578 13.56 -1.09 -27.21
N VAL A 579 14.78 -1.42 -26.78
CA VAL A 579 15.61 -2.51 -27.32
C VAL A 579 15.81 -3.50 -26.18
N ALA A 580 15.82 -4.80 -26.48
CA ALA A 580 15.99 -5.84 -25.47
C ALA A 580 17.20 -5.57 -24.56
N GLU A 581 17.02 -5.80 -23.27
CA GLU A 581 17.77 -5.01 -22.30
C GLU A 581 19.20 -5.50 -22.03
N TYR A 582 19.54 -6.70 -22.52
CA TYR A 582 20.90 -7.23 -22.55
C TYR A 582 21.75 -6.61 -23.68
N TYR A 583 21.16 -5.91 -24.65
CA TYR A 583 21.88 -5.07 -25.61
C TYR A 583 22.38 -3.80 -24.92
N ARG A 584 23.52 -3.93 -24.25
CA ARG A 584 24.25 -2.88 -23.52
C ARG A 584 25.72 -2.95 -23.86
N ASP A 585 26.42 -1.85 -23.62
CA ASP A 585 27.85 -1.79 -23.89
C ASP A 585 28.58 -2.98 -23.25
N GLY A 586 29.44 -3.61 -24.03
CA GLY A 586 30.17 -4.80 -23.61
C GLY A 586 29.45 -6.13 -23.87
N VAL A 587 28.27 -6.16 -24.48
CA VAL A 587 27.54 -7.41 -24.76
C VAL A 587 28.34 -8.41 -25.60
N ILE A 588 28.24 -9.70 -25.25
CA ILE A 588 28.71 -10.81 -26.09
C ILE A 588 27.51 -11.48 -26.74
N LEU A 589 27.54 -11.63 -28.06
CA LEU A 589 26.49 -12.29 -28.84
C LEU A 589 26.93 -13.68 -29.29
N GLN A 590 25.99 -14.63 -29.32
CA GLN A 590 26.26 -16.02 -29.66
C GLN A 590 26.75 -16.17 -31.12
N ARG A 591 27.92 -16.79 -31.28
CA ARG A 591 28.51 -17.15 -32.57
C ARG A 591 27.75 -18.31 -33.22
N GLY A 592 27.84 -18.41 -34.55
CA GLY A 592 27.29 -19.51 -35.32
C GLY A 592 25.75 -19.56 -35.37
N GLN A 593 25.08 -18.57 -34.79
CA GLN A 593 23.62 -18.43 -34.79
C GLN A 593 23.22 -17.07 -35.39
N PRO A 594 22.05 -16.96 -36.06
CA PRO A 594 21.53 -15.67 -36.53
C PRO A 594 21.37 -14.67 -35.37
N ILE A 595 21.80 -13.42 -35.58
CA ILE A 595 21.73 -12.38 -34.55
C ILE A 595 20.39 -11.64 -34.67
N ARG A 596 19.52 -11.80 -33.67
CA ARG A 596 18.19 -11.19 -33.63
C ARG A 596 18.15 -9.97 -32.73
N VAL A 597 18.11 -8.79 -33.31
CA VAL A 597 17.89 -7.54 -32.54
C VAL A 597 16.41 -7.27 -32.49
N TRP A 598 15.87 -7.04 -31.30
CA TRP A 598 14.43 -6.91 -31.08
C TRP A 598 14.10 -5.93 -29.95
N GLY A 599 12.84 -5.52 -29.90
CA GLY A 599 12.34 -4.61 -28.90
C GLY A 599 10.88 -4.23 -29.09
N HIS A 600 10.48 -3.08 -28.54
CA HIS A 600 9.12 -2.53 -28.68
C HIS A 600 9.16 -1.09 -29.17
N ALA A 601 8.15 -0.71 -29.96
CA ALA A 601 7.88 0.68 -30.33
C ALA A 601 6.42 0.81 -30.78
N ASN A 602 5.85 2.02 -30.73
CA ASN A 602 4.45 2.24 -31.13
C ASN A 602 4.17 1.76 -32.56
N GLN A 603 2.94 1.36 -32.83
CA GLN A 603 2.51 1.00 -34.18
C GLN A 603 2.79 2.12 -35.19
N GLY A 604 3.08 1.75 -36.43
CA GLY A 604 3.36 2.70 -37.52
C GLY A 604 4.79 3.28 -37.53
N VAL A 605 5.51 3.25 -36.41
CA VAL A 605 6.89 3.72 -36.31
C VAL A 605 7.83 2.90 -37.19
N LYS A 606 8.60 3.54 -38.05
CA LYS A 606 9.70 2.90 -38.77
C LYS A 606 10.96 2.90 -37.90
N ILE A 607 11.61 1.74 -37.79
CA ILE A 607 12.83 1.52 -36.99
C ILE A 607 13.95 1.07 -37.92
N THR A 608 15.09 1.75 -37.84
CA THR A 608 16.31 1.39 -38.55
C THR A 608 17.30 0.81 -37.56
N VAL A 609 17.79 -0.39 -37.83
CA VAL A 609 18.75 -1.11 -37.00
C VAL A 609 20.02 -1.33 -37.82
N THR A 610 21.16 -0.87 -37.32
CA THR A 610 22.47 -1.00 -37.96
C THR A 610 23.39 -1.81 -37.08
N LEU A 611 23.84 -2.98 -37.55
CA LEU A 611 24.80 -3.84 -36.84
C LEU A 611 26.07 -4.01 -37.68
N ALA A 612 27.20 -3.51 -37.16
CA ALA A 612 28.50 -3.53 -37.85
C ALA A 612 28.40 -3.00 -39.29
N GLY A 613 27.78 -1.83 -39.46
CA GLY A 613 27.64 -1.14 -40.75
C GLY A 613 26.54 -1.66 -41.67
N LYS A 614 25.90 -2.80 -41.37
CA LYS A 614 24.75 -3.31 -42.14
C LYS A 614 23.44 -2.85 -41.52
N SER A 615 22.58 -2.23 -42.32
CA SER A 615 21.29 -1.69 -41.86
C SER A 615 20.11 -2.54 -42.34
N GLN A 616 19.11 -2.69 -41.47
CA GLN A 616 17.80 -3.23 -41.80
C GLN A 616 16.72 -2.30 -41.24
N THR A 617 15.56 -2.27 -41.88
CA THR A 617 14.41 -1.47 -41.44
C THR A 617 13.21 -2.36 -41.16
N VAL A 618 12.47 -2.06 -40.10
CA VAL A 618 11.27 -2.80 -39.70
C VAL A 618 10.20 -1.85 -39.14
N LYS A 619 8.94 -2.28 -39.17
CA LYS A 619 7.84 -1.66 -38.44
C LYS A 619 7.36 -2.61 -37.33
N PRO A 620 6.99 -2.11 -36.14
CA PRO A 620 6.34 -2.92 -35.12
C PRO A 620 5.07 -3.59 -35.64
N ASN A 621 4.81 -4.81 -35.18
CA ASN A 621 3.57 -5.52 -35.44
C ASN A 621 2.40 -4.93 -34.61
N ASN A 622 1.22 -5.54 -34.71
CA ASN A 622 0.04 -5.13 -33.94
C ASN A 622 0.21 -5.25 -32.41
N LEU A 623 1.23 -5.96 -31.94
CA LEU A 623 1.59 -6.07 -30.52
C LEU A 623 2.70 -5.07 -30.13
N GLU A 624 3.04 -4.12 -31.01
CA GLU A 624 4.12 -3.13 -30.85
C GLU A 624 5.51 -3.77 -30.67
N GLN A 625 5.69 -4.99 -31.17
CA GLN A 625 6.96 -5.70 -31.15
C GLN A 625 7.63 -5.58 -32.51
N TRP A 626 8.94 -5.41 -32.50
CA TRP A 626 9.76 -5.39 -33.72
C TRP A 626 10.98 -6.28 -33.55
N SER A 627 11.47 -6.83 -34.67
CA SER A 627 12.73 -7.56 -34.70
C SER A 627 13.33 -7.54 -36.09
N VAL A 628 14.65 -7.58 -36.15
CA VAL A 628 15.45 -7.76 -37.37
C VAL A 628 16.43 -8.91 -37.15
N THR A 629 16.77 -9.64 -38.21
CA THR A 629 17.70 -10.78 -38.14
C THR A 629 18.89 -10.54 -39.04
N PHE A 630 20.08 -10.55 -38.45
CA PHE A 630 21.34 -10.51 -39.17
C PHE A 630 21.92 -11.93 -39.32
N PRO A 631 22.67 -12.21 -40.39
CA PRO A 631 23.33 -13.50 -40.59
C PRO A 631 24.24 -13.89 -39.42
N ALA A 632 24.42 -15.20 -39.23
CA ALA A 632 25.34 -15.74 -38.25
C ALA A 632 26.78 -15.24 -38.47
N ARG A 633 27.52 -15.06 -37.37
CA ARG A 633 28.92 -14.60 -37.39
C ARG A 633 29.82 -15.61 -36.71
N LYS A 634 31.06 -15.73 -37.20
CA LYS A 634 32.14 -16.47 -36.54
C LYS A 634 32.57 -15.74 -35.27
N ALA A 635 33.25 -16.46 -34.36
CA ALA A 635 33.84 -15.86 -33.17
C ALA A 635 34.76 -14.68 -33.55
N SER A 636 34.69 -13.60 -32.79
CA SER A 636 35.53 -12.42 -33.01
C SER A 636 35.68 -11.63 -31.71
N ALA A 637 36.93 -11.40 -31.34
CA ALA A 637 37.34 -10.46 -30.30
C ALA A 637 37.40 -8.99 -30.78
N LYS A 638 37.18 -8.74 -32.08
CA LYS A 638 37.11 -7.36 -32.61
C LYS A 638 35.73 -6.77 -32.29
N PRO A 639 35.66 -5.60 -31.61
CA PRO A 639 34.40 -4.99 -31.21
C PRO A 639 33.61 -4.47 -32.40
N ILE A 640 32.29 -4.60 -32.32
CA ILE A 640 31.33 -4.00 -33.27
C ILE A 640 30.32 -3.10 -32.52
N THR A 641 29.54 -2.33 -33.28
CA THR A 641 28.50 -1.42 -32.75
C THR A 641 27.12 -1.79 -33.30
N LEU A 642 26.10 -1.59 -32.46
CA LEU A 642 24.68 -1.64 -32.82
C LEU A 642 24.07 -0.25 -32.63
N GLU A 643 23.41 0.26 -33.66
CA GLU A 643 22.58 1.47 -33.60
C GLU A 643 21.12 1.12 -33.91
N VAL A 644 20.20 1.67 -33.12
CA VAL A 644 18.75 1.56 -33.34
C VAL A 644 18.17 2.96 -33.36
N LYS A 645 17.49 3.35 -34.44
CA LYS A 645 16.88 4.67 -34.61
C LYS A 645 15.41 4.51 -34.96
N SER A 646 14.54 5.32 -34.36
CA SER A 646 13.13 5.40 -34.72
C SER A 646 12.80 6.71 -35.44
N THR A 647 11.76 6.66 -36.27
CA THR A 647 11.22 7.84 -36.97
C THR A 647 10.56 8.87 -36.05
N HIS A 648 10.34 8.55 -34.77
CA HIS A 648 9.84 9.48 -33.75
C HIS A 648 10.96 10.08 -32.89
N GLY A 649 12.20 10.10 -33.40
CA GLY A 649 13.31 10.84 -32.79
C GLY A 649 14.08 10.13 -31.67
N PHE A 650 13.75 8.88 -31.34
CA PHE A 650 14.50 8.11 -30.33
C PHE A 650 15.62 7.31 -30.98
N ASN A 651 16.76 7.19 -30.27
CA ASN A 651 17.88 6.37 -30.68
C ASN A 651 18.49 5.59 -29.51
N ARG A 652 19.19 4.49 -29.81
CA ARG A 652 19.99 3.71 -28.87
C ARG A 652 21.24 3.20 -29.58
N THR A 653 22.40 3.43 -28.99
CA THR A 653 23.69 2.92 -29.47
C THR A 653 24.26 1.97 -28.42
N VAL A 654 24.77 0.83 -28.87
CA VAL A 654 25.44 -0.19 -28.05
C VAL A 654 26.81 -0.46 -28.64
N LYS A 655 27.84 -0.25 -27.82
CA LYS A 655 29.26 -0.31 -28.22
C LYS A 655 29.94 -1.56 -27.67
N ASP A 656 31.14 -1.83 -28.17
CA ASP A 656 32.02 -2.90 -27.67
C ASP A 656 31.33 -4.28 -27.65
N ILE A 657 30.65 -4.61 -28.75
CA ILE A 657 29.98 -5.91 -28.91
C ILE A 657 31.00 -6.93 -29.41
N LEU A 658 31.12 -8.08 -28.72
CA LEU A 658 31.94 -9.20 -29.17
C LEU A 658 31.07 -10.37 -29.66
N ILE A 659 31.64 -11.25 -30.49
CA ILE A 659 30.96 -12.46 -30.97
C ILE A 659 31.67 -13.69 -30.38
N GLY A 660 30.94 -14.50 -29.61
CA GLY A 660 31.52 -15.56 -28.79
C GLY A 660 30.52 -16.64 -28.36
N ASP A 661 30.89 -17.46 -27.39
CA ASP A 661 29.97 -18.41 -26.76
C ASP A 661 29.22 -17.74 -25.62
N VAL A 662 27.90 -17.84 -25.59
CA VAL A 662 27.04 -17.25 -24.56
C VAL A 662 26.37 -18.36 -23.75
N TRP A 663 26.67 -18.45 -22.46
CA TRP A 663 26.08 -19.43 -21.54
C TRP A 663 25.02 -18.77 -20.65
N TYR A 664 23.86 -19.41 -20.52
CA TYR A 664 22.83 -18.97 -19.56
C TYR A 664 22.96 -19.77 -18.26
N LEU A 665 23.26 -19.09 -17.16
CA LEU A 665 23.44 -19.69 -15.83
C LEU A 665 22.20 -19.44 -14.97
N THR A 666 21.66 -20.50 -14.35
CA THR A 666 20.44 -20.39 -13.55
C THR A 666 20.30 -21.43 -12.43
N GLY A 667 19.37 -21.18 -11.50
CA GLY A 667 19.09 -21.99 -10.32
C GLY A 667 19.43 -21.22 -9.04
N SER A 668 20.56 -21.58 -8.43
CA SER A 668 21.02 -21.11 -7.12
C SER A 668 21.34 -19.62 -7.09
N THR A 669 20.98 -18.98 -5.98
CA THR A 669 21.36 -17.59 -5.70
C THR A 669 22.87 -17.38 -5.56
N GLN A 670 23.60 -18.44 -5.25
CA GLN A 670 25.06 -18.42 -5.16
C GLN A 670 25.72 -18.10 -6.49
N LEU A 671 25.08 -18.44 -7.61
CA LEU A 671 25.52 -18.06 -8.96
C LEU A 671 25.64 -16.53 -9.10
N THR A 672 24.82 -15.76 -8.39
CA THR A 672 24.86 -14.29 -8.48
C THR A 672 25.57 -13.62 -7.30
N SER A 673 25.73 -14.30 -6.17
CA SER A 673 26.29 -13.72 -4.94
C SER A 673 27.77 -14.06 -4.69
N GLU A 674 28.26 -15.19 -5.20
CA GLU A 674 29.65 -15.62 -5.00
C GLU A 674 30.59 -14.97 -6.02
N TRP A 675 31.57 -14.23 -5.52
CA TRP A 675 32.60 -13.59 -6.33
C TRP A 675 33.79 -14.51 -6.54
N ALA A 676 34.56 -14.32 -7.63
CA ALA A 676 35.74 -15.13 -7.94
C ALA A 676 36.88 -15.05 -6.91
N TYR A 677 36.80 -14.12 -5.95
CA TYR A 677 37.68 -14.00 -4.79
C TYR A 677 36.92 -13.37 -3.61
N ASP A 678 37.46 -13.51 -2.39
CA ASP A 678 36.88 -12.84 -1.22
C ASP A 678 37.15 -11.34 -1.26
N ARG A 679 36.09 -10.57 -1.48
CA ARG A 679 36.15 -9.10 -1.55
C ARG A 679 36.21 -8.41 -0.18
N ARG A 680 35.97 -9.14 0.92
CA ARG A 680 36.03 -8.61 2.28
C ARG A 680 37.43 -8.73 2.86
N ASP A 681 38.19 -9.68 2.36
CA ASP A 681 39.60 -9.84 2.66
C ASP A 681 40.43 -8.88 1.80
N LYS A 682 41.13 -7.94 2.45
CA LYS A 682 41.98 -6.94 1.79
C LYS A 682 43.31 -7.53 1.31
N GLU A 683 43.70 -8.70 1.81
CA GLU A 683 44.94 -9.39 1.47
C GLU A 683 44.71 -10.47 0.39
N ALA A 684 43.46 -10.72 0.01
CA ALA A 684 43.12 -11.69 -1.01
C ALA A 684 43.76 -11.34 -2.37
N LYS A 685 44.52 -12.30 -2.92
CA LYS A 685 45.12 -12.17 -4.24
C LYS A 685 44.04 -12.08 -5.33
N LEU A 686 44.10 -11.02 -6.13
CA LEU A 686 43.17 -10.84 -7.25
C LEU A 686 43.32 -11.97 -8.28
N PRO A 687 42.20 -12.49 -8.83
CA PRO A 687 42.25 -13.43 -9.94
C PRO A 687 42.87 -12.79 -11.19
N ALA A 688 43.46 -13.62 -12.04
CA ALA A 688 44.02 -13.17 -13.32
C ALA A 688 42.91 -12.64 -14.24
N THR A 689 43.17 -11.52 -14.92
CA THR A 689 42.22 -10.96 -15.87
C THR A 689 41.97 -11.90 -17.04
N LEU A 690 40.70 -12.14 -17.38
CA LEU A 690 40.30 -12.88 -18.58
C LEU A 690 39.65 -11.89 -19.57
N PRO A 691 40.40 -11.32 -20.53
CA PRO A 691 39.98 -10.13 -21.28
C PRO A 691 38.75 -10.35 -22.18
N PHE A 692 38.46 -11.60 -22.54
CA PHE A 692 37.31 -11.95 -23.39
C PHE A 692 36.17 -12.63 -22.63
N VAL A 693 36.19 -12.59 -21.29
CA VAL A 693 35.12 -13.12 -20.43
C VAL A 693 34.29 -11.97 -19.89
N ARG A 694 32.97 -12.03 -20.10
CA ARG A 694 32.03 -11.02 -19.61
C ARG A 694 30.77 -11.66 -19.05
N GLU A 695 30.19 -11.04 -18.03
CA GLU A 695 28.97 -11.52 -17.38
C GLU A 695 27.90 -10.42 -17.29
N TYR A 696 26.70 -10.73 -17.78
CA TYR A 696 25.48 -9.98 -17.53
C TYR A 696 24.72 -10.63 -16.37
N ARG A 697 24.76 -9.98 -15.21
CA ARG A 697 24.16 -10.51 -13.99
C ARG A 697 23.01 -9.64 -13.51
N ARG A 698 21.96 -10.29 -12.98
CA ARG A 698 20.89 -9.62 -12.24
C ARG A 698 20.86 -10.05 -10.77
N ARG A 699 20.65 -9.08 -9.88
CA ARG A 699 20.42 -9.31 -8.45
C ARG A 699 18.95 -9.04 -8.12
N THR A 700 18.08 -10.04 -8.27
CA THR A 700 16.64 -9.93 -7.93
C THR A 700 16.34 -10.54 -6.57
N LYS A 701 15.38 -9.94 -5.84
CA LYS A 701 14.81 -10.51 -4.59
C LYS A 701 13.53 -11.31 -4.84
N THR A 702 12.97 -11.26 -6.05
CA THR A 702 11.63 -11.78 -6.36
C THR A 702 11.72 -12.93 -7.35
N SER A 703 11.05 -14.05 -7.05
CA SER A 703 10.97 -15.24 -7.90
C SER A 703 9.66 -15.36 -8.70
N SER A 704 8.63 -14.57 -8.39
CA SER A 704 7.27 -14.79 -8.90
C SER A 704 6.68 -13.64 -9.70
N PHE A 705 6.44 -13.86 -11.00
CA PHE A 705 5.68 -12.97 -11.88
C PHE A 705 4.74 -13.75 -12.78
N ALA A 706 3.47 -13.36 -12.76
CA ALA A 706 2.40 -14.05 -13.49
C ALA A 706 2.52 -13.88 -15.03
N THR A 707 2.99 -12.73 -15.51
CA THR A 707 3.02 -12.47 -16.96
C THR A 707 4.43 -12.28 -17.50
N PRO A 708 4.72 -12.72 -18.74
CA PRO A 708 5.98 -12.44 -19.44
C PRO A 708 6.35 -10.95 -19.44
N ARG A 709 7.57 -10.59 -19.01
CA ARG A 709 7.99 -9.18 -18.83
C ARG A 709 8.80 -8.63 -20.00
N LYS A 710 8.35 -8.84 -21.24
CA LYS A 710 9.06 -8.39 -22.46
C LYS A 710 9.20 -6.87 -22.60
N ARG A 711 8.21 -6.08 -22.14
CA ARG A 711 8.18 -4.61 -22.24
C ARG A 711 8.77 -3.87 -21.04
N ARG A 712 8.92 -4.57 -19.91
CA ARG A 712 9.37 -3.97 -18.64
C ARG A 712 10.40 -4.90 -18.02
N PHE A 713 11.62 -4.87 -18.56
CA PHE A 713 12.78 -5.39 -17.85
C PHE A 713 13.21 -4.31 -16.86
N GLU A 714 12.80 -4.43 -15.60
CA GLU A 714 13.25 -3.52 -14.55
C GLU A 714 14.76 -3.66 -14.36
N THR A 715 15.52 -2.72 -14.92
CA THR A 715 16.95 -2.56 -14.67
C THR A 715 17.26 -1.77 -13.42
N GLY A 716 16.23 -1.22 -12.75
CA GLY A 716 16.37 -0.49 -11.49
C GLY A 716 17.17 0.82 -11.60
N GLY A 717 16.90 1.75 -10.68
CA GLY A 717 17.81 2.84 -10.36
C GLY A 717 18.79 2.42 -9.26
N GLY A 718 20.02 2.95 -9.27
CA GLY A 718 21.00 2.72 -8.22
C GLY A 718 21.60 1.30 -8.21
N LYS A 719 21.61 0.64 -7.04
CA LYS A 719 22.34 -0.62 -6.76
C LYS A 719 21.87 -1.87 -7.52
N TYR A 720 20.80 -1.78 -8.31
CA TYR A 720 20.21 -2.89 -9.07
C TYR A 720 20.45 -2.81 -10.58
N ARG A 721 21.22 -1.81 -11.05
CA ARG A 721 21.54 -1.62 -12.47
C ARG A 721 22.31 -2.83 -13.02
N THR A 722 21.74 -3.47 -14.05
CA THR A 722 22.39 -4.57 -14.77
C THR A 722 23.27 -4.05 -15.90
N TYR A 723 24.48 -4.58 -16.02
CA TYR A 723 25.47 -4.26 -17.06
C TYR A 723 26.35 -5.49 -17.32
N TRP A 724 27.05 -5.50 -18.45
CA TRP A 724 28.07 -6.51 -18.75
C TRP A 724 29.36 -6.18 -17.98
N SER A 725 29.73 -7.02 -17.03
CA SER A 725 30.96 -6.90 -16.26
C SER A 725 32.06 -7.72 -16.93
N SER A 726 33.24 -7.14 -17.15
CA SER A 726 34.42 -7.90 -17.58
C SER A 726 35.00 -8.71 -16.42
N ALA A 727 35.70 -9.81 -16.74
CA ALA A 727 36.55 -10.53 -15.80
C ALA A 727 37.88 -9.78 -15.57
N ASP A 728 37.76 -8.51 -15.18
CA ASP A 728 38.82 -7.61 -14.74
C ASP A 728 38.50 -7.18 -13.31
N PHE A 729 39.37 -7.54 -12.38
CA PHE A 729 39.19 -7.35 -10.94
C PHE A 729 40.00 -6.18 -10.38
N THR A 730 40.64 -5.37 -11.25
CA THR A 730 41.45 -4.21 -10.86
C THR A 730 40.63 -3.06 -10.26
N LYS A 731 39.31 -3.03 -10.51
CA LYS A 731 38.38 -2.09 -9.89
C LYS A 731 37.44 -2.83 -8.95
N GLU A 732 37.19 -2.24 -7.78
CA GLU A 732 36.34 -2.84 -6.75
C GLU A 732 34.90 -3.09 -7.26
N THR A 733 34.40 -2.32 -8.23
CA THR A 733 33.04 -2.48 -8.76
C THR A 733 32.93 -3.43 -9.95
N THR A 734 34.04 -3.97 -10.48
CA THR A 734 34.06 -4.84 -11.67
C THR A 734 34.36 -6.30 -11.31
N GLY A 735 34.25 -7.21 -12.29
CA GLY A 735 34.47 -8.63 -12.11
C GLY A 735 33.24 -9.49 -12.37
N VAL A 736 33.50 -10.76 -12.67
CA VAL A 736 32.48 -11.81 -12.85
C VAL A 736 32.38 -12.72 -11.61
N THR A 737 31.33 -13.51 -11.53
CA THR A 737 31.07 -14.47 -10.44
C THR A 737 32.07 -15.63 -10.43
N MET A 738 32.19 -16.31 -9.29
CA MET A 738 33.07 -17.48 -9.13
C MET A 738 32.80 -18.53 -10.20
N PHE A 739 31.51 -18.86 -10.41
CA PHE A 739 31.12 -19.85 -11.40
C PHE A 739 31.53 -19.43 -12.81
N ALA A 740 31.18 -18.21 -13.25
CA ALA A 740 31.50 -17.73 -14.58
C ALA A 740 33.02 -17.68 -14.84
N TYR A 741 33.80 -17.21 -13.86
CA TYR A 741 35.26 -17.16 -13.94
C TYR A 741 35.87 -18.57 -14.09
N GLU A 742 35.52 -19.47 -13.18
CA GLU A 742 36.11 -20.81 -13.12
C GLU A 742 35.67 -21.70 -14.28
N PHE A 743 34.41 -21.58 -14.71
CA PHE A 743 33.91 -22.26 -15.89
C PHE A 743 34.66 -21.82 -17.14
N ALA A 744 34.79 -20.50 -17.36
CA ALA A 744 35.48 -19.96 -18.53
C ALA A 744 36.96 -20.36 -18.57
N ARG A 745 37.63 -20.33 -17.41
CA ARG A 745 39.03 -20.73 -17.24
C ARG A 745 39.23 -22.21 -17.52
N ALA A 746 38.38 -23.07 -16.96
CA ALA A 746 38.47 -24.52 -17.14
C ALA A 746 38.11 -24.94 -18.58
N LEU A 747 37.10 -24.29 -19.20
CA LEU A 747 36.72 -24.54 -20.59
C LEU A 747 37.85 -24.18 -21.56
N ASN A 748 38.63 -23.14 -21.24
CA ASN A 748 39.84 -22.71 -21.94
C ASN A 748 39.69 -22.68 -23.47
N ARG A 749 38.98 -21.68 -24.00
CA ARG A 749 38.81 -21.45 -25.45
C ARG A 749 39.60 -20.23 -25.92
N PRO A 750 40.87 -20.39 -26.37
CA PRO A 750 41.69 -19.28 -26.84
C PRO A 750 41.03 -18.50 -27.98
N GLY A 751 41.04 -17.18 -27.90
CA GLY A 751 40.53 -16.28 -28.94
C GLY A 751 39.01 -16.26 -29.15
N ILE A 752 38.25 -17.05 -28.38
CA ILE A 752 36.79 -17.08 -28.45
C ILE A 752 36.24 -16.36 -27.20
N PRO A 753 35.57 -15.20 -27.37
CA PRO A 753 34.90 -14.55 -26.25
C PRO A 753 33.87 -15.46 -25.58
N GLN A 754 33.74 -15.34 -24.26
CA GLN A 754 32.80 -16.12 -23.45
C GLN A 754 31.90 -15.18 -22.64
N GLY A 755 30.61 -15.16 -22.97
CA GLY A 755 29.59 -14.41 -22.29
C GLY A 755 28.79 -15.28 -21.33
N PHE A 756 28.48 -14.75 -20.15
CA PHE A 756 27.60 -15.41 -19.18
C PHE A 756 26.40 -14.52 -18.91
N ILE A 757 25.20 -15.08 -19.01
CA ILE A 757 23.97 -14.43 -18.58
C ILE A 757 23.50 -15.15 -17.34
N THR A 758 23.67 -14.52 -16.19
CA THR A 758 23.48 -15.15 -14.89
C THR A 758 22.23 -14.61 -14.22
N MET A 759 21.23 -15.47 -14.10
CA MET A 759 19.98 -15.21 -13.42
C MET A 759 19.82 -16.19 -12.27
N SER A 760 19.21 -15.76 -11.17
CA SER A 760 18.93 -16.64 -10.05
C SER A 760 17.61 -16.24 -9.38
N SER A 761 16.94 -17.19 -8.76
CA SER A 761 15.77 -16.95 -7.92
C SER A 761 15.74 -17.93 -6.75
N GLY A 762 14.99 -17.57 -5.70
CA GLY A 762 15.16 -18.07 -4.33
C GLY A 762 15.96 -17.07 -3.49
N GLN A 763 15.89 -17.14 -2.15
CA GLN A 763 16.80 -16.47 -1.19
C GLN A 763 16.59 -17.01 0.23
N GLY A 764 17.65 -16.96 1.05
CA GLY A 764 17.60 -17.13 2.50
C GLY A 764 17.12 -15.86 3.21
N GLY A 765 16.18 -16.02 4.14
CA GLY A 765 15.46 -14.98 4.88
C GLY A 765 14.17 -15.56 5.48
N ARG A 766 13.32 -14.73 6.13
CA ARG A 766 12.11 -15.21 6.85
C ARG A 766 11.06 -15.93 6.00
N ASN A 767 11.07 -15.77 4.67
CA ASN A 767 10.15 -16.46 3.76
C ASN A 767 10.95 -17.34 2.78
N ARG A 768 10.84 -18.66 2.92
CA ARG A 768 11.45 -19.65 2.01
C ARG A 768 10.69 -19.63 0.69
N GLN A 769 11.26 -19.02 -0.34
CA GLN A 769 10.67 -19.08 -1.68
C GLN A 769 11.21 -20.27 -2.46
N LEU A 770 10.33 -21.11 -2.98
CA LEU A 770 10.65 -22.25 -3.84
C LEU A 770 10.70 -21.78 -5.30
N ALA A 771 11.79 -22.08 -6.01
CA ALA A 771 11.98 -21.72 -7.42
C ALA A 771 12.46 -22.93 -8.20
N SER A 772 11.58 -23.93 -8.28
CA SER A 772 11.84 -25.23 -8.87
C SER A 772 12.05 -25.15 -10.39
N PRO A 773 12.61 -26.18 -11.06
CA PRO A 773 12.83 -26.13 -12.50
C PRO A 773 11.57 -25.80 -13.30
N LEU A 774 10.39 -26.27 -12.84
CA LEU A 774 9.12 -25.99 -13.49
C LEU A 774 8.75 -24.49 -13.52
N SER A 775 9.13 -23.73 -12.48
CA SER A 775 8.97 -22.26 -12.45
C SER A 775 9.82 -21.54 -13.50
N TRP A 776 10.93 -22.15 -13.95
CA TRP A 776 11.85 -21.61 -14.97
C TRP A 776 11.49 -22.04 -16.40
N THR A 777 10.51 -22.93 -16.56
CA THR A 777 10.03 -23.39 -17.86
C THR A 777 9.15 -22.34 -18.53
N SER A 778 9.29 -22.17 -19.84
CA SER A 778 8.43 -21.27 -20.62
C SER A 778 6.98 -21.78 -20.69
N PHE A 779 6.02 -20.88 -20.91
CA PHE A 779 4.60 -21.28 -21.10
C PHE A 779 4.44 -22.35 -22.17
N GLN A 780 5.09 -22.21 -23.32
CA GLN A 780 5.07 -23.21 -24.40
C GLN A 780 5.67 -24.56 -23.97
N GLY A 781 6.61 -24.57 -23.03
CA GLY A 781 7.21 -25.80 -22.50
C GLY A 781 6.28 -26.57 -21.55
N VAL A 782 5.23 -25.92 -21.02
CA VAL A 782 4.30 -26.52 -20.06
C VAL A 782 2.84 -26.56 -20.55
N SER A 783 2.50 -25.85 -21.62
CA SER A 783 1.11 -25.68 -22.08
C SER A 783 0.42 -26.99 -22.43
N ASP A 784 1.17 -27.96 -22.98
CA ASP A 784 0.64 -29.28 -23.37
C ASP A 784 0.97 -30.38 -22.33
N ASN A 785 1.49 -30.00 -21.16
CA ASN A 785 1.86 -30.96 -20.13
C ASN A 785 0.60 -31.52 -19.44
N LYS A 786 0.41 -32.84 -19.53
CA LYS A 786 -0.74 -33.56 -18.95
C LYS A 786 -0.37 -34.39 -17.71
N SER A 787 0.81 -34.18 -17.14
CA SER A 787 1.26 -34.93 -15.96
C SER A 787 0.31 -34.65 -14.79
N PRO A 788 -0.28 -35.69 -14.16
CA PRO A 788 -1.13 -35.53 -12.98
C PRO A 788 -0.43 -34.81 -11.82
N ILE A 789 0.89 -35.00 -11.70
CA ILE A 789 1.74 -34.42 -10.64
C ILE A 789 1.78 -32.87 -10.72
N PHE A 790 1.61 -32.31 -11.92
CA PHE A 790 1.67 -30.87 -12.15
C PHE A 790 0.29 -30.21 -12.32
N LYS A 791 -0.80 -30.98 -12.28
CA LYS A 791 -2.14 -30.50 -12.65
C LYS A 791 -2.58 -29.25 -11.88
N ALA A 792 -2.54 -29.28 -10.55
CA ALA A 792 -2.97 -28.13 -9.73
C ALA A 792 -2.13 -26.87 -10.01
N ARG A 793 -0.80 -27.04 -10.11
CA ARG A 793 0.15 -25.98 -10.46
C ARG A 793 -0.08 -25.42 -11.87
N LEU A 794 -0.46 -26.27 -12.82
CA LEU A 794 -0.81 -25.84 -14.19
C LEU A 794 -2.18 -25.16 -14.26
N GLU A 795 -3.16 -25.56 -13.46
CA GLU A 795 -4.46 -24.86 -13.38
C GLU A 795 -4.27 -23.41 -12.87
N GLU A 796 -3.42 -23.21 -11.86
CA GLU A 796 -3.00 -21.87 -11.41
C GLU A 796 -2.28 -21.06 -12.48
N LEU A 797 -1.43 -21.71 -13.29
CA LEU A 797 -0.82 -21.07 -14.46
C LEU A 797 -1.91 -20.64 -15.46
N PHE A 798 -2.81 -21.55 -15.83
CA PHE A 798 -3.79 -21.32 -16.88
C PHE A 798 -4.83 -20.26 -16.51
N LEU A 799 -5.07 -20.04 -15.22
CA LEU A 799 -5.89 -18.93 -14.72
C LEU A 799 -5.40 -17.55 -15.20
N GLN A 800 -4.12 -17.42 -15.54
CA GLN A 800 -3.51 -16.17 -16.05
C GLN A 800 -3.76 -15.89 -17.52
N TYR A 801 -4.23 -16.89 -18.27
CA TYR A 801 -4.43 -16.81 -19.71
C TYR A 801 -5.94 -16.79 -19.95
N PRO A 802 -6.55 -15.61 -20.18
CA PRO A 802 -8.02 -15.46 -20.14
C PRO A 802 -8.80 -16.35 -21.11
N ASN A 803 -8.16 -16.80 -22.19
CA ASN A 803 -8.76 -17.72 -23.15
C ASN A 803 -8.64 -19.20 -22.79
N SER A 804 -7.86 -19.57 -21.77
CA SER A 804 -7.74 -20.95 -21.33
C SER A 804 -9.09 -21.46 -20.80
N ALA A 805 -9.33 -22.77 -20.91
CA ALA A 805 -10.55 -23.37 -20.38
C ALA A 805 -10.71 -23.14 -18.86
N VAL A 806 -9.59 -23.10 -18.13
CA VAL A 806 -9.56 -22.84 -16.68
C VAL A 806 -10.00 -21.41 -16.39
N ALA A 807 -9.40 -20.42 -17.06
CA ALA A 807 -9.72 -19.01 -16.86
C ALA A 807 -11.16 -18.66 -17.26
N ARG A 808 -11.63 -19.16 -18.42
CA ARG A 808 -13.02 -18.97 -18.86
C ARG A 808 -14.02 -19.57 -17.86
N LYS A 809 -13.74 -20.77 -17.34
CA LYS A 809 -14.59 -21.40 -16.32
C LYS A 809 -14.58 -20.58 -15.02
N ALA A 810 -13.42 -20.12 -14.59
CA ALA A 810 -13.28 -19.30 -13.38
C ALA A 810 -14.00 -17.94 -13.52
N ALA A 811 -13.88 -17.28 -14.66
CA ALA A 811 -14.56 -16.01 -14.94
C ALA A 811 -16.09 -16.18 -15.03
N ALA A 812 -16.58 -17.25 -15.66
CA ALA A 812 -18.00 -17.58 -15.67
C ALA A 812 -18.54 -17.90 -14.24
N GLY A 813 -17.75 -18.60 -13.43
CA GLY A 813 -18.02 -18.82 -12.01
C GLY A 813 -18.12 -17.50 -11.25
N HIS A 814 -17.12 -16.63 -11.40
CA HIS A 814 -17.10 -15.29 -10.81
C HIS A 814 -18.32 -14.45 -11.20
N VAL A 815 -18.70 -14.42 -12.48
CA VAL A 815 -19.92 -13.71 -12.91
C VAL A 815 -21.16 -14.27 -12.22
N THR A 816 -21.22 -15.59 -12.02
CA THR A 816 -22.33 -16.23 -11.30
C THR A 816 -22.34 -15.80 -9.84
N GLU A 817 -21.20 -15.84 -9.16
CA GLU A 817 -21.05 -15.40 -7.76
C GLU A 817 -21.44 -13.93 -7.58
N VAL A 818 -20.97 -13.03 -8.47
CA VAL A 818 -21.32 -11.60 -8.42
C VAL A 818 -22.81 -11.39 -8.69
N LYS A 819 -23.41 -12.14 -9.62
CA LYS A 819 -24.86 -12.07 -9.86
C LYS A 819 -25.66 -12.54 -8.65
N THR A 820 -25.25 -13.62 -7.99
CA THR A 820 -25.87 -14.09 -6.74
C THR A 820 -25.76 -13.04 -5.65
N PHE A 821 -24.56 -12.48 -5.44
CA PHE A 821 -24.34 -11.36 -4.51
C PHE A 821 -25.29 -10.18 -4.78
N VAL A 822 -25.43 -9.75 -6.04
CA VAL A 822 -26.33 -8.67 -6.45
C VAL A 822 -27.80 -9.02 -6.17
N GLN A 823 -28.22 -10.23 -6.54
CA GLN A 823 -29.61 -10.70 -6.35
C GLN A 823 -29.98 -10.80 -4.87
N ASP A 824 -29.07 -11.30 -4.03
CA ASP A 824 -29.28 -11.43 -2.60
C ASP A 824 -29.47 -10.07 -1.93
N ILE A 825 -28.66 -9.07 -2.29
CA ILE A 825 -28.82 -7.69 -1.80
C ILE A 825 -30.17 -7.11 -2.25
N ILE A 826 -30.52 -7.23 -3.54
CA ILE A 826 -31.80 -6.70 -4.05
C ILE A 826 -32.98 -7.33 -3.31
N LYS A 827 -32.98 -8.66 -3.16
CA LYS A 827 -34.04 -9.39 -2.47
C LYS A 827 -34.14 -8.97 -1.01
N ALA A 828 -33.01 -8.87 -0.31
CA ALA A 828 -32.97 -8.46 1.08
C ALA A 828 -33.47 -7.00 1.24
N GLY A 829 -33.06 -6.09 0.34
CA GLY A 829 -33.55 -4.72 0.30
C GLY A 829 -35.07 -4.62 0.08
N GLN A 830 -35.62 -5.40 -0.86
CA GLN A 830 -37.08 -5.46 -1.12
C GLN A 830 -37.87 -5.99 0.08
N GLN A 831 -37.25 -6.86 0.89
CA GLN A 831 -37.85 -7.39 2.12
C GLN A 831 -37.68 -6.45 3.34
N GLY A 832 -37.01 -5.30 3.17
CA GLY A 832 -36.70 -4.39 4.26
C GLY A 832 -35.75 -4.99 5.29
N ALA A 833 -34.87 -5.90 4.87
CA ALA A 833 -33.86 -6.48 5.73
C ALA A 833 -32.86 -5.42 6.19
N ASP A 834 -32.27 -5.65 7.36
CA ASP A 834 -31.25 -4.79 7.94
C ASP A 834 -29.98 -4.80 7.07
N PRO A 835 -29.48 -3.65 6.57
CA PRO A 835 -28.27 -3.59 5.76
C PRO A 835 -27.02 -4.19 6.42
N ALA A 836 -26.98 -4.28 7.76
CA ALA A 836 -25.91 -4.93 8.50
C ALA A 836 -25.85 -6.46 8.28
N THR A 837 -26.87 -7.04 7.65
CA THR A 837 -26.88 -8.46 7.24
C THR A 837 -26.37 -8.67 5.82
N PHE A 838 -26.14 -7.61 5.06
CA PHE A 838 -25.64 -7.72 3.69
C PHE A 838 -24.16 -8.10 3.70
N ALA A 839 -23.72 -8.77 2.63
CA ALA A 839 -22.33 -9.15 2.47
C ALA A 839 -21.39 -7.92 2.51
N LEU A 840 -20.27 -8.08 3.22
CA LEU A 840 -19.30 -7.01 3.47
C LEU A 840 -18.64 -6.50 2.18
N GLN A 841 -18.40 -7.39 1.23
CA GLN A 841 -17.69 -7.12 -0.02
C GLN A 841 -18.25 -7.98 -1.14
N ALA A 842 -18.12 -7.51 -2.37
CA ALA A 842 -18.43 -8.33 -3.53
C ALA A 842 -17.38 -9.46 -3.68
N PRO A 843 -17.73 -10.59 -4.32
CA PRO A 843 -16.79 -11.65 -4.64
C PRO A 843 -15.57 -11.10 -5.39
N ALA A 844 -14.37 -11.52 -5.01
CA ALA A 844 -13.14 -11.11 -5.67
C ALA A 844 -12.92 -11.96 -6.94
N PHE A 845 -12.38 -11.34 -7.99
CA PHE A 845 -12.05 -12.08 -9.21
C PHE A 845 -10.95 -13.12 -8.91
N PRO A 846 -11.06 -14.36 -9.41
CA PRO A 846 -10.07 -15.40 -9.16
C PRO A 846 -8.71 -15.03 -9.75
N GLU A 847 -7.67 -15.09 -8.91
CA GLU A 847 -6.30 -14.75 -9.29
C GLU A 847 -5.32 -15.90 -9.01
N PRO A 848 -4.30 -16.07 -9.87
CA PRO A 848 -3.31 -17.13 -9.73
C PRO A 848 -2.45 -16.99 -8.47
N GLY A 849 -2.21 -18.10 -7.77
CA GLY A 849 -1.38 -18.15 -6.56
C GLY A 849 -1.98 -17.46 -5.36
N GLN A 850 -3.30 -17.29 -5.36
CA GLN A 850 -4.11 -16.93 -4.18
C GLN A 850 -4.82 -18.16 -3.58
N SER A 851 -4.64 -19.35 -4.14
CA SER A 851 -5.16 -20.58 -3.53
C SER A 851 -4.34 -20.99 -2.31
N GLU A 852 -5.01 -21.66 -1.37
CA GLU A 852 -4.38 -22.20 -0.17
C GLU A 852 -3.56 -23.48 -0.45
N THR A 853 -3.75 -24.08 -1.63
CA THR A 853 -3.24 -25.42 -1.96
C THR A 853 -2.00 -25.42 -2.85
N VAL A 854 -1.69 -24.31 -3.52
CA VAL A 854 -0.50 -24.19 -4.39
C VAL A 854 0.35 -23.00 -3.93
N ALA A 855 1.57 -23.28 -3.50
CA ALA A 855 2.52 -22.23 -3.18
C ALA A 855 2.78 -21.35 -4.41
N ARG A 856 2.58 -20.03 -4.25
CA ARG A 856 2.62 -19.07 -5.35
C ARG A 856 3.89 -19.15 -6.21
N ASP A 857 5.02 -19.48 -5.62
CA ASP A 857 6.32 -19.53 -6.29
C ASP A 857 6.66 -20.89 -6.92
N THR A 858 5.85 -21.92 -6.67
CA THR A 858 5.91 -23.22 -7.37
C THR A 858 5.05 -23.23 -8.64
N ILE A 859 4.32 -22.14 -8.91
CA ILE A 859 3.56 -21.96 -10.14
C ILE A 859 4.53 -21.96 -11.34
N PRO A 860 4.28 -22.75 -12.39
CA PRO A 860 5.13 -22.80 -13.56
C PRO A 860 5.30 -21.42 -14.19
N THR A 861 6.39 -21.22 -14.93
CA THR A 861 6.72 -19.97 -15.65
C THR A 861 7.04 -18.75 -14.80
N TYR A 862 6.83 -18.76 -13.49
CA TYR A 862 6.98 -17.56 -12.65
C TYR A 862 8.40 -17.00 -12.63
N ALA A 863 9.41 -17.86 -12.51
CA ALA A 863 10.81 -17.45 -12.63
C ALA A 863 11.17 -17.16 -14.09
N TYR A 864 10.63 -17.93 -15.05
CA TYR A 864 10.82 -17.71 -16.48
C TYR A 864 10.39 -16.31 -16.93
N ASN A 865 9.18 -15.90 -16.55
CA ASN A 865 8.53 -14.65 -16.96
C ASN A 865 9.39 -13.43 -16.62
N TRP A 866 10.15 -13.53 -15.53
CA TRP A 866 10.99 -12.47 -15.03
C TRP A 866 12.45 -12.56 -15.46
N ASN A 867 13.02 -13.77 -15.48
CA ASN A 867 14.45 -13.97 -15.65
C ASN A 867 14.85 -14.33 -17.09
N VAL A 868 13.97 -15.01 -17.83
CA VAL A 868 14.28 -15.56 -19.16
C VAL A 868 13.50 -14.84 -20.26
N SER A 869 12.18 -14.70 -20.11
CA SER A 869 11.29 -14.10 -21.12
C SER A 869 11.75 -12.73 -21.65
N PRO A 870 12.27 -11.81 -20.81
CA PRO A 870 12.72 -10.51 -21.28
C PRO A 870 14.02 -10.54 -22.10
N LEU A 871 14.71 -11.68 -22.11
CA LEU A 871 15.91 -11.92 -22.88
C LEU A 871 15.61 -12.64 -24.20
N THR A 872 14.44 -13.28 -24.33
CA THR A 872 14.11 -14.07 -25.51
C THR A 872 13.29 -13.28 -26.55
N PRO A 873 13.63 -13.37 -27.85
CA PRO A 873 14.59 -14.29 -28.44
C PRO A 873 16.06 -13.87 -28.25
N MET A 874 16.87 -14.77 -27.73
CA MET A 874 18.34 -14.74 -27.79
C MET A 874 18.84 -16.14 -28.10
N SER A 875 20.07 -16.24 -28.56
CA SER A 875 20.73 -17.53 -28.78
C SER A 875 21.84 -17.74 -27.75
N VAL A 876 22.05 -19.00 -27.39
CA VAL A 876 23.03 -19.44 -26.39
C VAL A 876 23.85 -20.62 -26.91
N ALA A 877 25.08 -20.78 -26.41
CA ALA A 877 25.89 -21.98 -26.60
C ALA A 877 25.36 -23.14 -25.74
N GLY A 878 24.75 -22.81 -24.61
CA GLY A 878 24.15 -23.78 -23.70
C GLY A 878 23.52 -23.12 -22.47
N VAL A 879 22.83 -23.96 -21.70
CA VAL A 879 22.17 -23.59 -20.44
C VAL A 879 22.76 -24.43 -19.33
N ILE A 880 23.06 -23.80 -18.21
CA ILE A 880 23.64 -24.43 -17.03
C ILE A 880 22.71 -24.24 -15.84
N TRP A 881 22.27 -25.36 -15.27
CA TRP A 881 21.40 -25.40 -14.09
C TRP A 881 22.19 -25.86 -12.85
N VAL A 882 22.25 -25.02 -11.83
CA VAL A 882 22.89 -25.37 -10.55
C VAL A 882 21.87 -25.14 -9.42
N PRO A 883 21.25 -26.18 -8.85
CA PRO A 883 20.21 -26.01 -7.85
C PRO A 883 20.82 -25.61 -6.49
N SER A 884 20.01 -24.92 -5.68
CA SER A 884 20.13 -24.86 -4.23
C SER A 884 18.97 -25.61 -3.59
N GLU A 885 18.92 -25.69 -2.26
CA GLU A 885 17.79 -26.29 -1.52
C GLU A 885 16.44 -25.69 -1.97
N SER A 886 16.37 -24.37 -2.17
CA SER A 886 15.15 -23.69 -2.65
C SER A 886 14.77 -24.01 -4.10
N ASN A 887 15.62 -24.66 -4.88
CA ASN A 887 15.35 -25.01 -6.28
C ASN A 887 14.95 -26.48 -6.45
N ILE A 888 14.87 -27.27 -5.38
CA ILE A 888 14.38 -28.65 -5.47
C ILE A 888 12.87 -28.70 -5.69
N GLY A 889 12.15 -27.67 -5.23
CA GLY A 889 10.70 -27.56 -5.36
C GLY A 889 9.96 -28.05 -4.11
N GLU A 890 8.65 -28.17 -4.22
CA GLU A 890 7.75 -28.51 -3.11
C GLU A 890 7.90 -29.96 -2.66
N HIS A 891 8.14 -30.85 -3.61
CA HIS A 891 8.35 -32.27 -3.37
C HIS A 891 9.61 -32.73 -4.13
N SER A 892 10.62 -33.18 -3.39
CA SER A 892 11.89 -33.64 -3.96
C SER A 892 11.75 -34.76 -4.99
N LYS A 893 10.76 -35.64 -4.80
CA LYS A 893 10.43 -36.71 -5.75
C LYS A 893 9.97 -36.21 -7.13
N ASP A 894 9.46 -34.98 -7.22
CA ASP A 894 9.00 -34.39 -8.48
C ASP A 894 10.13 -33.68 -9.24
N TYR A 895 11.25 -33.38 -8.56
CA TYR A 895 12.35 -32.57 -9.11
C TYR A 895 12.89 -33.09 -10.45
N ALA A 896 13.10 -34.40 -10.56
CA ALA A 896 13.60 -35.01 -11.79
C ALA A 896 12.66 -34.74 -12.98
N ALA A 897 11.36 -34.98 -12.79
CA ALA A 897 10.34 -34.72 -13.79
C ALA A 897 10.24 -33.23 -14.13
N GLU A 898 10.39 -32.35 -13.15
CA GLU A 898 10.44 -30.90 -13.40
C GLU A 898 11.66 -30.49 -14.23
N LEU A 899 12.83 -31.05 -13.94
CA LEU A 899 14.07 -30.75 -14.66
C LEU A 899 14.04 -31.28 -16.10
N GLU A 900 13.43 -32.44 -16.33
CA GLU A 900 13.18 -32.99 -17.66
C GLU A 900 12.29 -32.07 -18.50
N VAL A 901 11.19 -31.59 -17.91
CA VAL A 901 10.28 -30.62 -18.56
C VAL A 901 11.02 -29.32 -18.87
N TYR A 902 11.81 -28.80 -17.92
CA TYR A 902 12.62 -27.61 -18.13
C TYR A 902 13.60 -27.79 -19.30
N ALA A 903 14.40 -28.86 -19.29
CA ALA A 903 15.39 -29.14 -20.32
C ALA A 903 14.76 -29.32 -21.71
N LYS A 904 13.65 -30.06 -21.80
CA LYS A 904 12.90 -30.27 -23.05
C LYS A 904 12.36 -28.95 -23.63
N SER A 905 12.09 -27.96 -22.80
CA SER A 905 11.58 -26.65 -23.25
C SER A 905 12.65 -25.69 -23.83
N LEU A 906 13.94 -25.95 -23.59
CA LEU A 906 15.01 -25.01 -23.92
C LEU A 906 15.13 -24.74 -25.43
N PRO A 907 15.10 -25.77 -26.32
CA PRO A 907 15.15 -25.54 -27.78
C PRO A 907 14.10 -24.54 -28.27
N LEU A 908 12.87 -24.64 -27.76
CA LEU A 908 11.78 -23.71 -28.09
C LEU A 908 12.02 -22.32 -27.49
N THR A 909 12.49 -22.26 -26.25
CA THR A 909 12.77 -21.01 -25.52
C THR A 909 13.80 -20.13 -26.24
N TYR A 910 14.89 -20.72 -26.73
CA TYR A 910 15.97 -20.01 -27.42
C TYR A 910 15.87 -20.08 -28.96
N ARG A 911 14.88 -20.82 -29.48
CA ARG A 911 14.65 -21.04 -30.91
C ARG A 911 15.90 -21.61 -31.62
N GLN A 912 16.46 -22.66 -31.04
CA GLN A 912 17.62 -23.40 -31.55
C GLN A 912 17.27 -24.89 -31.59
N GLU A 913 17.68 -25.61 -32.64
CA GLU A 913 17.38 -27.05 -32.80
C GLU A 913 17.97 -27.91 -31.68
N LYS A 914 19.20 -27.58 -31.26
CA LYS A 914 19.93 -28.26 -30.18
C LYS A 914 20.54 -27.24 -29.26
N ILE A 915 20.50 -27.53 -27.95
CA ILE A 915 21.09 -26.71 -26.89
C ILE A 915 21.85 -27.63 -25.96
N HIS A 916 23.09 -27.29 -25.63
CA HIS A 916 23.82 -27.99 -24.60
C HIS A 916 23.19 -27.71 -23.24
N PHE A 917 22.79 -28.76 -22.54
CA PHE A 917 22.27 -28.66 -21.18
C PHE A 917 23.23 -29.33 -20.20
N LEU A 918 23.74 -28.52 -19.27
CA LEU A 918 24.62 -28.94 -18.20
C LEU A 918 23.88 -28.73 -16.88
N TYR A 919 23.91 -29.70 -15.97
CA TYR A 919 23.28 -29.52 -14.67
C TYR A 919 24.07 -30.10 -13.51
N ALA A 920 23.99 -29.46 -12.35
CA ALA A 920 24.41 -30.05 -11.09
C ALA A 920 23.19 -30.66 -10.38
N GLN A 921 23.39 -31.72 -9.61
CA GLN A 921 22.31 -32.36 -8.85
C GLN A 921 22.81 -32.95 -7.53
N PRO A 922 22.05 -32.79 -6.42
CA PRO A 922 22.37 -33.49 -5.19
C PRO A 922 22.10 -35.00 -5.32
N VAL A 923 22.89 -35.80 -4.61
CA VAL A 923 22.63 -37.25 -4.46
C VAL A 923 21.49 -37.51 -3.46
N SER A 924 20.91 -38.70 -3.50
CA SER A 924 19.80 -39.10 -2.62
C SER A 924 20.15 -39.15 -1.13
N SER A 925 21.43 -39.29 -0.76
CA SER A 925 21.86 -39.16 0.63
C SER A 925 21.79 -37.74 1.18
N LEU A 926 21.72 -36.72 0.31
CA LEU A 926 21.57 -35.32 0.70
C LEU A 926 20.11 -34.84 0.63
N VAL A 927 19.35 -35.31 -0.36
CA VAL A 927 17.94 -34.94 -0.56
C VAL A 927 17.11 -36.20 -0.72
N ASP A 928 16.32 -36.52 0.31
CA ASP A 928 15.46 -37.70 0.32
C ASP A 928 14.45 -37.67 -0.85
N GLY A 929 14.21 -38.83 -1.46
CA GLY A 929 13.30 -38.99 -2.59
C GLY A 929 13.76 -38.43 -3.95
N ILE A 930 14.93 -37.78 -4.05
CA ILE A 930 15.42 -37.28 -5.34
C ILE A 930 15.86 -38.43 -6.25
N THR A 931 15.48 -38.36 -7.53
CA THR A 931 15.85 -39.35 -8.55
C THR A 931 16.67 -38.72 -9.68
N LEU A 932 17.35 -39.55 -10.47
CA LEU A 932 18.11 -39.06 -11.63
C LEU A 932 17.16 -38.77 -12.80
N PRO A 933 17.22 -37.58 -13.41
CA PRO A 933 16.39 -37.22 -14.54
C PRO A 933 16.91 -37.85 -15.83
N ASN A 934 16.00 -38.29 -16.69
CA ASN A 934 16.31 -38.84 -18.01
C ASN A 934 16.29 -37.73 -19.07
N ILE A 935 17.44 -37.08 -19.29
CA ILE A 935 17.59 -35.97 -20.23
C ILE A 935 18.61 -36.35 -21.32
N PRO A 936 18.17 -36.78 -22.51
CA PRO A 936 19.07 -37.22 -23.58
C PRO A 936 20.11 -36.15 -23.96
N GLY A 937 21.39 -36.54 -23.95
CA GLY A 937 22.51 -35.67 -24.33
C GLY A 937 22.92 -34.63 -23.28
N ALA A 938 22.22 -34.52 -22.15
CA ALA A 938 22.66 -33.67 -21.04
C ALA A 938 23.90 -34.25 -20.34
N LYS A 939 24.72 -33.38 -19.76
CA LYS A 939 25.85 -33.77 -18.91
C LYS A 939 25.63 -33.24 -17.51
N SER A 940 26.03 -34.00 -16.49
CA SER A 940 25.79 -33.62 -15.11
C SER A 940 26.98 -33.82 -14.19
N ALA A 941 26.96 -33.09 -13.09
CA ALA A 941 27.85 -33.25 -11.95
C ALA A 941 27.00 -33.48 -10.69
N SER A 942 27.36 -34.50 -9.91
CA SER A 942 26.68 -34.78 -8.64
C SER A 942 27.44 -34.16 -7.47
N PHE A 943 26.73 -33.82 -6.40
CA PHE A 943 27.31 -33.38 -5.12
C PHE A 943 26.57 -34.00 -3.93
N ASP A 944 27.29 -34.24 -2.84
CA ASP A 944 26.81 -34.90 -1.60
C ASP A 944 26.63 -33.94 -0.43
N GLN A 945 27.04 -32.68 -0.58
CA GLN A 945 26.76 -31.59 0.34
C GLN A 945 26.40 -30.32 -0.42
N TRP A 946 25.54 -29.48 0.16
CA TRP A 946 25.26 -28.17 -0.40
C TRP A 946 26.55 -27.33 -0.44
N PRO A 947 27.04 -26.95 -1.64
CA PRO A 947 28.38 -26.42 -1.81
C PRO A 947 28.52 -25.03 -1.17
N LYS A 948 29.55 -24.85 -0.33
CA LYS A 948 29.92 -23.52 0.19
C LYS A 948 30.53 -22.62 -0.89
N SER A 949 31.04 -23.22 -1.97
CA SER A 949 31.56 -22.54 -3.15
C SER A 949 31.20 -23.32 -4.41
N LEU A 950 30.84 -22.63 -5.48
CA LEU A 950 30.51 -23.25 -6.76
C LEU A 950 31.72 -23.56 -7.65
N LYS A 951 32.94 -23.31 -7.17
CA LYS A 951 34.19 -23.49 -7.93
C LYS A 951 34.34 -24.88 -8.54
N ASP A 952 34.23 -25.93 -7.74
CA ASP A 952 34.49 -27.31 -8.22
C ASP A 952 33.40 -27.80 -9.18
N ILE A 953 32.15 -27.39 -8.95
CA ILE A 953 31.04 -27.64 -9.85
C ILE A 953 31.29 -26.93 -11.19
N ALA A 954 31.72 -25.67 -11.18
CA ALA A 954 32.03 -24.91 -12.38
C ALA A 954 33.14 -25.57 -13.22
N ILE A 955 34.23 -26.00 -12.57
CA ILE A 955 35.35 -26.69 -13.23
C ILE A 955 34.89 -28.02 -13.83
N THR A 956 34.10 -28.80 -13.09
CA THR A 956 33.62 -30.12 -13.52
C THR A 956 32.70 -29.98 -14.73
N LEU A 957 31.71 -29.10 -14.67
CA LEU A 957 30.78 -28.86 -15.78
C LEU A 957 31.50 -28.28 -17.00
N ALA A 958 32.52 -27.44 -16.81
CA ALA A 958 33.33 -26.92 -17.93
C ALA A 958 34.14 -28.01 -18.64
N LYS A 959 34.67 -29.00 -17.91
CA LYS A 959 35.36 -30.15 -18.50
C LYS A 959 34.41 -31.02 -19.31
N LEU A 960 33.17 -31.20 -18.85
CA LEU A 960 32.12 -31.94 -19.56
C LEU A 960 31.61 -31.21 -20.81
N ALA A 961 31.83 -29.90 -20.90
CA ALA A 961 31.44 -29.04 -22.01
C ALA A 961 32.51 -28.86 -23.09
N LYS A 962 33.74 -29.35 -22.83
CA LYS A 962 34.80 -29.44 -23.84
C LYS A 962 34.44 -30.50 -24.87
#